data_AF-A0A024S226-F1
#
_entry.id   AF-A0A024S226-F1
#
_cell.length_a   1.000
_cell.length_b   1.000
_cell.length_c   1.000
_cell.angle_alpha   90.00
_cell.angle_beta   90.00
_cell.angle_gamma   90.00
#
_symmetry.space_group_name_H-M   'P 1'
#
loop_
_entity.id
_entity.type
_entity.pdbx_description
1 polymer ?
#
loop_
_entity_poly.entity_id
_entity_poly.type
_entity_poly.pdbx_seq_one_letter_code
_entity_poly.pdbx_strand_id
1 'polypeptide(L)'
;MLLSRTRSNAAGHIAIDDGLKKQITSVGEDGRFELCFHDDAGSLATWCKNLQETSKRVQTNPCSVPGICRRKSTGGFCPPLNIAILIVGSRGDVQPFIPIAQLLSKPPYGHRVRICTHPAFKDFVESQGVEFFNIGGDPEALMSYMVRNPGLVPSRKSVRAGDIGKRRAEMWEIINRAWRGCIEAGDGMGDPVRATDVENVEDLFLADAIIANPPSIAHIHCAEKLGVPLHMVFTMPFSPTTAFPHPLASMNYSGADAKTANYLSFIMMELLMWQGLGDLINKFRRQKLGLDPISVMWGFQLLSRLRVPFTYLWPESLIPKPPDWGKHIEVVGYSFLPLAKSYTPPPDLTAFLEKGPRPIYIGFGSIVVEDPDAFSELLFKAVKIAGVRAIISRGWSGVGDKCRITEDVYLIDNCPHDWLFQHVSAVVHHGGAGTTAAGIAAGRPTVIVPFFGDQPFWGQMIARSGAGPDPIPFKSLTAENLAESISVALTPSVQEAAKRMAEDIADENGAEAMAKSFQEQIGLDQFECEICPGRLATHRHKKTGTRLSGLAVACLVDRGVIQPAELELIRRKNWYVDEGAEHPLVGLAAAFTGPMGDVATATFDYSHALRYRPKHTKVEDRRPSWIDPWATDNSTNGSVGSNVASPNRRINPTTFSTREMELYAHKIARRSLKTNNADIDTLIRQPSLYDKQKAAWHARERGRNGQLFYLTRATGRYAVELTKVGLKAPVAFFYNIANGFHNYPSCGYAGVEVRRRDQIIDFETGLVAAAKEFTLGIWDAFSGVIILPYKSVHEEGAKGLGKGVWRGSKGFFSNLGAWAPPPGRLCGLLERRRLGGSQYSERPRSWVISHTFVFTTDINLVREYHSTF
;
A
#
# COMPACT_ATOMS: atom_id res chain seq x y z
N MET A 1 10.35 6.65 32.38
CA MET A 1 11.70 7.25 32.34
C MET A 1 12.65 6.12 31.97
N LEU A 2 13.46 6.07 30.92
CA LEU A 2 14.01 7.04 29.97
C LEU A 2 13.87 6.48 28.54
N LEU A 3 13.15 7.17 27.64
CA LEU A 3 13.19 6.94 26.18
C LEU A 3 13.58 8.21 25.43
N SER A 4 14.07 9.23 26.16
CA SER A 4 14.52 10.51 25.63
C SER A 4 15.95 10.49 25.08
N ARG A 5 16.58 9.30 24.95
CA ARG A 5 18.00 9.15 24.62
C ARG A 5 18.31 8.32 23.37
N THR A 6 17.33 7.88 22.59
CA THR A 6 17.59 7.29 21.26
C THR A 6 17.73 8.41 20.23
N ARG A 7 18.98 8.82 19.94
CA ARG A 7 19.31 9.66 18.78
C ARG A 7 20.04 8.81 17.75
N SER A 8 19.43 8.67 16.55
CA SER A 8 20.12 8.11 15.40
C SER A 8 21.04 9.18 14.81
N ASN A 9 22.33 9.07 15.07
CA ASN A 9 23.34 9.99 14.51
C ASN A 9 23.93 9.48 13.17
N ALA A 10 23.50 8.33 12.66
CA ALA A 10 23.84 7.80 11.34
C ALA A 10 22.84 6.71 10.87
N ALA A 11 22.76 6.49 9.56
CA ALA A 11 22.01 5.38 8.98
C ALA A 11 22.63 4.04 9.42
N GLY A 12 21.83 3.16 10.03
CA GLY A 12 22.23 1.80 10.42
C GLY A 12 22.67 1.56 11.87
N HIS A 13 22.55 2.55 12.78
CA HIS A 13 22.87 2.35 14.21
C HIS A 13 21.74 2.83 15.12
N ILE A 14 21.30 1.95 16.04
CA ILE A 14 20.44 2.32 17.18
C ILE A 14 21.24 2.04 18.45
N ALA A 15 21.69 3.08 19.15
CA ALA A 15 22.31 2.97 20.46
C ALA A 15 21.30 3.39 21.53
N ILE A 16 21.32 2.71 22.68
CA ILE A 16 20.70 3.19 23.91
C ILE A 16 21.87 3.68 24.78
N ASP A 17 21.90 4.99 25.03
CA ASP A 17 22.96 5.77 25.68
C ASP A 17 24.15 6.25 24.82
N ASP A 18 24.67 7.40 25.24
CA ASP A 18 25.61 8.24 24.52
C ASP A 18 27.02 7.64 24.47
N GLY A 19 27.57 7.59 23.26
CA GLY A 19 28.99 7.68 23.02
C GLY A 19 29.57 6.45 22.36
N LEU A 20 29.74 6.52 21.03
CA LEU A 20 30.92 6.02 20.32
C LEU A 20 30.90 6.50 18.86
N LYS A 21 31.95 7.25 18.48
CA LYS A 21 32.22 7.63 17.10
C LYS A 21 32.94 6.47 16.41
N LYS A 22 32.24 5.64 15.66
CA LYS A 22 32.86 4.84 14.58
C LYS A 22 31.84 4.55 13.48
N GLN A 23 32.18 4.94 12.25
CA GLN A 23 31.46 4.53 11.05
C GLN A 23 31.78 3.06 10.79
N ILE A 24 30.81 2.17 10.95
CA ILE A 24 30.87 0.81 10.42
C ILE A 24 29.48 0.46 9.90
N THR A 25 29.17 0.93 8.69
CA THR A 25 28.14 0.29 7.85
C THR A 25 28.89 -0.39 6.72
N SER A 26 29.19 -1.68 6.90
CA SER A 26 29.62 -2.56 5.81
C SER A 26 28.38 -3.21 5.20
N VAL A 27 28.30 -3.19 3.86
CA VAL A 27 27.42 -4.10 3.13
C VAL A 27 28.16 -5.43 3.10
N GLY A 28 27.50 -6.51 3.52
CA GLY A 28 28.07 -7.85 3.45
C GLY A 28 28.42 -8.20 2.00
N GLU A 29 29.33 -9.15 1.80
CA GLU A 29 29.76 -9.50 0.44
C GLU A 29 28.60 -10.00 -0.45
N ASP A 30 27.52 -10.49 0.15
CA ASP A 30 26.31 -11.00 -0.47
C ASP A 30 25.22 -9.95 -0.78
N GLY A 31 25.53 -8.65 -0.62
CA GLY A 31 24.60 -7.56 -0.95
C GLY A 31 23.51 -7.29 0.09
N ARG A 32 23.50 -8.02 1.20
CA ARG A 32 22.57 -7.81 2.31
C ARG A 32 23.22 -6.91 3.40
N PHE A 33 22.42 -6.36 4.33
CA PHE A 33 22.87 -5.39 5.36
C PHE A 33 23.41 -6.02 6.62
N GLU A 34 24.69 -5.82 6.95
CA GLU A 34 25.22 -6.10 8.29
C GLU A 34 24.64 -5.11 9.31
N LEU A 35 23.77 -5.62 10.18
CA LEU A 35 23.10 -4.84 11.23
C LEU A 35 23.63 -5.27 12.61
N CYS A 36 24.39 -4.39 13.29
CA CYS A 36 24.74 -4.57 14.70
C CYS A 36 23.75 -3.81 15.57
N PHE A 37 22.96 -4.53 16.36
CA PHE A 37 21.88 -3.94 17.17
C PHE A 37 22.37 -3.43 18.54
N HIS A 38 23.41 -4.02 19.12
CA HIS A 38 24.05 -3.59 20.38
C HIS A 38 25.31 -4.43 20.66
N ASP A 39 26.20 -3.96 21.55
CA ASP A 39 27.31 -4.76 22.09
C ASP A 39 26.86 -5.80 23.13
N ASP A 40 25.61 -5.69 23.62
CA ASP A 40 25.01 -6.59 24.63
C ASP A 40 23.59 -7.02 24.22
N ALA A 41 23.45 -8.29 23.84
CA ALA A 41 22.22 -8.85 23.28
C ALA A 41 21.12 -9.14 24.31
N GLY A 42 21.43 -9.18 25.61
CA GLY A 42 20.48 -9.59 26.66
C GLY A 42 19.34 -8.58 26.91
N SER A 43 19.66 -7.29 26.87
CA SER A 43 18.70 -6.21 27.11
C SER A 43 17.68 -6.08 25.97
N LEU A 44 18.13 -6.26 24.72
CA LEU A 44 17.28 -6.24 23.53
C LEU A 44 16.37 -7.47 23.46
N ALA A 45 16.89 -8.65 23.79
CA ALA A 45 16.10 -9.88 23.85
C ALA A 45 14.94 -9.76 24.86
N THR A 46 15.18 -9.12 26.00
CA THR A 46 14.16 -8.87 27.03
C THR A 46 13.06 -7.92 26.54
N TRP A 47 13.43 -6.84 25.83
CA TRP A 47 12.47 -5.92 25.22
C TRP A 47 11.62 -6.59 24.12
N CYS A 48 12.25 -7.41 23.27
CA CYS A 48 11.56 -8.15 22.21
C CYS A 48 10.60 -9.21 22.75
N LYS A 49 11.00 -9.90 23.82
CA LYS A 49 10.14 -10.87 24.50
C LYS A 49 8.85 -10.20 25.00
N ASN A 50 8.96 -9.00 25.58
CA ASN A 50 7.80 -8.22 26.00
C ASN A 50 6.91 -7.80 24.81
N LEU A 51 7.49 -7.41 23.67
CA LEU A 51 6.74 -7.07 22.44
C LEU A 51 6.02 -8.28 21.81
N GLN A 52 6.68 -9.43 21.78
CA GLN A 52 6.10 -10.69 21.29
C GLN A 52 4.96 -11.17 22.19
N GLU A 53 5.10 -11.05 23.51
CA GLU A 53 4.03 -11.36 24.46
C GLU A 53 2.81 -10.44 24.26
N THR A 54 3.03 -9.16 23.95
CA THR A 54 1.96 -8.21 23.60
C THR A 54 1.26 -8.61 22.29
N SER A 55 2.02 -8.99 21.25
CA SER A 55 1.46 -9.46 19.97
C SER A 55 0.67 -10.78 20.11
N LYS A 56 1.18 -11.73 20.91
CA LYS A 56 0.50 -13.00 21.22
C LYS A 56 -0.76 -12.81 22.05
N ARG A 57 -0.83 -11.82 22.95
CA ARG A 57 -2.05 -11.53 23.74
C ARG A 57 -3.23 -11.06 22.88
N VAL A 58 -2.99 -10.57 21.66
CA VAL A 58 -4.06 -10.23 20.70
C VAL A 58 -4.64 -11.49 20.00
N GLN A 59 -4.08 -12.70 20.23
CA GLN A 59 -4.55 -13.94 19.60
C GLN A 59 -5.79 -14.55 20.28
N THR A 60 -6.17 -14.11 21.48
CA THR A 60 -7.31 -14.68 22.21
C THR A 60 -8.49 -13.72 22.20
N ASN A 61 -9.30 -13.81 21.14
CA ASN A 61 -10.77 -13.78 21.14
C ASN A 61 -11.25 -13.50 19.71
N PRO A 62 -11.89 -14.45 19.01
CA PRO A 62 -12.73 -14.08 17.88
C PRO A 62 -13.89 -13.24 18.44
N CYS A 63 -13.95 -11.97 18.07
CA CYS A 63 -15.11 -11.14 18.36
C CYS A 63 -16.32 -11.80 17.68
N SER A 64 -17.15 -12.48 18.46
CA SER A 64 -18.39 -13.08 17.99
C SER A 64 -19.34 -11.94 17.65
N VAL A 65 -19.57 -11.75 16.35
CA VAL A 65 -20.62 -10.86 15.85
C VAL A 65 -21.95 -11.32 16.46
N PRO A 66 -22.76 -10.43 17.09
CA PRO A 66 -24.07 -10.81 17.61
C PRO A 66 -24.92 -11.41 16.49
N GLY A 67 -25.48 -12.59 16.74
CA GLY A 67 -26.27 -13.35 15.79
C GLY A 67 -27.54 -12.62 15.39
N ILE A 68 -27.49 -11.87 14.29
CA ILE A 68 -28.67 -11.56 13.50
C ILE A 68 -28.99 -12.83 12.71
N CYS A 69 -30.24 -13.27 12.82
CA CYS A 69 -30.77 -14.49 12.21
C CYS A 69 -30.39 -14.53 10.71
N ARG A 70 -29.37 -15.34 10.38
CA ARG A 70 -28.88 -15.55 9.02
C ARG A 70 -29.96 -16.29 8.23
N ARG A 71 -30.62 -15.60 7.29
CA ARG A 71 -31.20 -16.29 6.14
C ARG A 71 -30.03 -16.96 5.43
N LYS A 72 -30.02 -18.29 5.36
CA LYS A 72 -29.08 -19.05 4.52
C LYS A 72 -29.13 -18.44 3.13
N SER A 73 -27.98 -18.10 2.57
CA SER A 73 -27.87 -17.63 1.20
C SER A 73 -28.57 -18.64 0.30
N THR A 74 -29.57 -18.16 -0.44
CA THR A 74 -30.13 -18.91 -1.56
C THR A 74 -28.97 -19.15 -2.53
N GLY A 75 -28.68 -20.41 -2.83
CA GLY A 75 -27.41 -20.86 -3.40
C GLY A 75 -26.87 -20.02 -4.57
N GLY A 76 -25.56 -19.78 -4.52
CA GLY A 76 -24.70 -19.79 -5.72
C GLY A 76 -24.43 -18.48 -6.46
N PHE A 77 -25.09 -17.37 -6.17
CA PHE A 77 -24.91 -16.14 -6.97
C PHE A 77 -24.23 -15.02 -6.16
N CYS A 78 -22.90 -15.06 -6.07
CA CYS A 78 -22.12 -13.91 -5.63
C CYS A 78 -22.18 -12.80 -6.70
N PRO A 79 -22.42 -11.52 -6.34
CA PRO A 79 -22.35 -10.46 -7.33
C PRO A 79 -20.93 -10.33 -7.90
N PRO A 80 -20.77 -10.08 -9.21
CA PRO A 80 -19.47 -9.82 -9.80
C PRO A 80 -18.85 -8.57 -9.16
N LEU A 81 -17.57 -8.66 -8.79
CA LEU A 81 -16.80 -7.58 -8.17
C LEU A 81 -15.78 -7.04 -9.17
N ASN A 82 -15.48 -5.75 -9.09
CA ASN A 82 -14.30 -5.18 -9.74
C ASN A 82 -13.08 -5.33 -8.83
N ILE A 83 -12.07 -6.09 -9.27
CA ILE A 83 -10.85 -6.35 -8.47
C ILE A 83 -9.65 -5.71 -9.17
N ALA A 84 -8.99 -4.79 -8.46
CA ALA A 84 -7.72 -4.21 -8.90
C ALA A 84 -6.56 -4.99 -8.26
N ILE A 85 -5.69 -5.57 -9.09
CA ILE A 85 -4.46 -6.24 -8.64
C ILE A 85 -3.27 -5.30 -8.84
N LEU A 86 -2.72 -4.74 -7.75
CA LEU A 86 -1.62 -3.78 -7.79
C LEU A 86 -0.27 -4.50 -7.66
N ILE A 87 0.55 -4.46 -8.71
CA ILE A 87 1.82 -5.19 -8.76
C ILE A 87 2.94 -4.27 -9.22
N VAL A 88 3.98 -4.14 -8.39
CA VAL A 88 5.26 -3.52 -8.75
C VAL A 88 6.35 -4.58 -8.66
N GLY A 89 7.13 -4.75 -9.72
CA GLY A 89 8.20 -5.74 -9.74
C GLY A 89 8.56 -6.23 -11.13
N SER A 90 9.34 -7.30 -11.16
CA SER A 90 9.80 -7.97 -12.38
C SER A 90 8.73 -8.91 -12.95
N ARG A 91 9.06 -9.62 -14.04
CA ARG A 91 8.21 -10.71 -14.56
C ARG A 91 7.90 -11.76 -13.50
N GLY A 92 8.84 -12.06 -12.59
CA GLY A 92 8.66 -13.01 -11.49
C GLY A 92 7.61 -12.56 -10.47
N ASP A 93 7.33 -11.26 -10.37
CA ASP A 93 6.29 -10.69 -9.51
C ASP A 93 4.93 -10.65 -10.22
N VAL A 94 4.90 -10.39 -11.53
CA VAL A 94 3.65 -10.25 -12.30
C VAL A 94 3.05 -11.60 -12.70
N GLN A 95 3.88 -12.52 -13.19
CA GLN A 95 3.42 -13.79 -13.76
C GLN A 95 2.56 -14.63 -12.79
N PRO A 96 2.88 -14.74 -11.47
CA PRO A 96 2.06 -15.51 -10.55
C PRO A 96 0.64 -14.98 -10.33
N PHE A 97 0.38 -13.70 -10.64
CA PHE A 97 -0.96 -13.12 -10.50
C PHE A 97 -1.86 -13.36 -11.71
N ILE A 98 -1.31 -13.73 -12.86
CA ILE A 98 -2.10 -13.98 -14.08
C ILE A 98 -3.05 -15.16 -13.88
N PRO A 99 -2.61 -16.35 -13.40
CA PRO A 99 -3.53 -17.46 -13.14
C PRO A 99 -4.60 -17.10 -12.09
N ILE A 100 -4.23 -16.34 -11.05
CA ILE A 100 -5.16 -15.86 -10.02
C ILE A 100 -6.24 -14.96 -10.66
N ALA A 101 -5.83 -14.00 -11.50
CA ALA A 101 -6.76 -13.12 -12.21
C ALA A 101 -7.68 -13.89 -13.16
N GLN A 102 -7.15 -14.87 -13.90
CA GLN A 102 -7.92 -15.73 -14.79
C GLN A 102 -8.97 -16.56 -14.04
N LEU A 103 -8.61 -17.12 -12.87
CA LEU A 103 -9.54 -17.91 -12.05
C LEU A 103 -10.64 -17.04 -11.45
N LEU A 104 -10.28 -15.89 -10.86
CA LEU A 104 -11.25 -14.94 -10.32
C LEU A 104 -12.19 -14.37 -11.39
N SER A 105 -11.76 -14.33 -12.65
CA SER A 105 -12.59 -13.85 -13.77
C SER A 105 -13.56 -14.91 -14.31
N LYS A 106 -13.26 -16.20 -14.12
CA LYS A 106 -14.07 -17.31 -14.66
C LYS A 106 -15.15 -17.76 -13.66
N PRO A 107 -16.22 -18.44 -14.12
CA PRO A 107 -17.16 -19.10 -13.22
C PRO A 107 -16.45 -20.09 -12.29
N PRO A 108 -16.84 -20.22 -11.01
CA PRO A 108 -18.01 -19.61 -10.38
C PRO A 108 -17.83 -18.18 -9.85
N TYR A 109 -16.62 -17.60 -9.95
CA TYR A 109 -16.30 -16.27 -9.41
C TYR A 109 -16.90 -15.13 -10.24
N GLY A 110 -16.61 -15.11 -11.54
CA GLY A 110 -17.17 -14.15 -12.51
C GLY A 110 -16.84 -12.68 -12.21
N HIS A 111 -15.74 -12.39 -11.53
CA HIS A 111 -15.33 -11.02 -11.20
C HIS A 111 -14.71 -10.34 -12.43
N ARG A 112 -14.72 -9.00 -12.48
CA ARG A 112 -13.94 -8.23 -13.45
C ARG A 112 -12.59 -7.91 -12.81
N VAL A 113 -11.53 -8.51 -13.33
CA VAL A 113 -10.19 -8.40 -12.73
C VAL A 113 -9.25 -7.70 -13.67
N ARG A 114 -8.51 -6.71 -13.15
CA ARG A 114 -7.44 -6.06 -13.89
C ARG A 114 -6.13 -6.07 -13.13
N ILE A 115 -5.04 -6.26 -13.86
CA ILE A 115 -3.68 -6.19 -13.34
C ILE A 115 -3.13 -4.79 -13.62
N CYS A 116 -2.87 -4.06 -12.54
CA CYS A 116 -2.26 -2.75 -12.54
C CYS A 116 -0.74 -2.90 -12.35
N THR A 117 0.04 -2.79 -13.42
CA THR A 117 1.50 -2.97 -13.37
C THR A 117 2.24 -2.12 -14.42
N HIS A 118 3.54 -2.35 -14.57
CA HIS A 118 4.40 -1.59 -15.48
C HIS A 118 3.97 -1.72 -16.95
N PRO A 119 4.16 -0.67 -17.76
CA PRO A 119 3.78 -0.68 -19.18
C PRO A 119 4.48 -1.77 -19.99
N ALA A 120 5.68 -2.18 -19.59
CA ALA A 120 6.44 -3.26 -20.21
C ALA A 120 5.73 -4.62 -20.20
N PHE A 121 4.71 -4.82 -19.34
CA PHE A 121 3.97 -6.07 -19.23
C PHE A 121 2.58 -6.02 -19.86
N LYS A 122 2.19 -4.92 -20.54
CA LYS A 122 0.87 -4.78 -21.18
C LYS A 122 0.55 -5.96 -22.10
N ASP A 123 1.39 -6.18 -23.11
CA ASP A 123 1.16 -7.24 -24.10
C ASP A 123 1.19 -8.63 -23.45
N PHE A 124 2.07 -8.82 -22.44
CA PHE A 124 2.13 -10.07 -21.71
C PHE A 124 0.83 -10.36 -20.95
N VAL A 125 0.27 -9.38 -20.23
CA VAL A 125 -0.98 -9.53 -19.48
C VAL A 125 -2.18 -9.72 -20.42
N GLU A 126 -2.30 -8.87 -21.46
CA GLU A 126 -3.42 -8.90 -22.39
C GLU A 126 -3.43 -10.19 -23.25
N SER A 127 -2.26 -10.72 -23.62
CA SER A 127 -2.16 -12.01 -24.33
C SER A 127 -2.75 -13.19 -23.55
N GLN A 128 -2.88 -13.04 -22.22
CA GLN A 128 -3.45 -14.04 -21.32
C GLN A 128 -4.95 -13.81 -21.05
N GLY A 129 -5.56 -12.83 -21.73
CA GLY A 129 -6.98 -12.51 -21.60
C GLY A 129 -7.35 -11.81 -20.29
N VAL A 130 -6.42 -11.08 -19.68
CA VAL A 130 -6.62 -10.31 -18.44
C VAL A 130 -6.55 -8.82 -18.74
N GLU A 131 -7.43 -8.01 -18.14
CA GLU A 131 -7.40 -6.55 -18.29
C GLU A 131 -6.09 -5.97 -17.70
N PHE A 132 -5.48 -5.02 -18.40
CA PHE A 132 -4.26 -4.34 -17.99
C PHE A 132 -4.53 -2.88 -17.58
N PHE A 133 -3.76 -2.36 -16.60
CA PHE A 133 -3.71 -0.93 -16.30
C PHE A 133 -2.26 -0.46 -16.01
N ASN A 134 -1.84 0.63 -16.65
CA ASN A 134 -0.50 1.17 -16.53
C ASN A 134 -0.31 1.99 -15.24
N ILE A 135 0.55 1.50 -14.34
CA ILE A 135 0.97 2.25 -13.14
C ILE A 135 2.29 3.01 -13.31
N GLY A 136 2.90 2.98 -14.49
CA GLY A 136 4.20 3.60 -14.75
C GLY A 136 5.36 2.84 -14.12
N GLY A 137 6.52 3.49 -14.05
CA GLY A 137 7.76 2.86 -13.64
C GLY A 137 8.33 1.92 -14.71
N ASP A 138 9.62 1.65 -14.59
CA ASP A 138 10.36 0.78 -15.49
C ASP A 138 11.02 -0.36 -14.68
N PRO A 139 10.57 -1.61 -14.85
CA PRO A 139 11.10 -2.75 -14.09
C PRO A 139 12.58 -3.00 -14.39
N GLU A 140 13.03 -2.73 -15.62
CA GLU A 140 14.44 -2.85 -16.01
C GLU A 140 15.31 -1.83 -15.29
N ALA A 141 14.88 -0.56 -15.29
CA ALA A 141 15.58 0.49 -14.59
C ALA A 141 15.61 0.24 -13.06
N LEU A 142 14.55 -0.35 -12.49
CA LEU A 142 14.50 -0.70 -11.07
C LEU A 142 15.45 -1.86 -10.74
N MET A 143 15.46 -2.93 -11.53
CA MET A 143 16.36 -4.07 -11.33
C MET A 143 17.83 -3.69 -11.53
N SER A 144 18.16 -2.96 -12.60
CA SER A 144 19.53 -2.50 -12.85
C SER A 144 20.05 -1.59 -11.73
N TYR A 145 19.18 -0.77 -11.12
CA TYR A 145 19.55 0.02 -9.96
C TYR A 145 19.86 -0.86 -8.74
N MET A 146 19.07 -1.90 -8.48
CA MET A 146 19.29 -2.84 -7.37
C MET A 146 20.56 -3.67 -7.57
N VAL A 147 20.87 -4.08 -8.80
CA VAL A 147 22.14 -4.77 -9.12
C VAL A 147 23.34 -3.86 -8.88
N ARG A 148 23.27 -2.59 -9.30
CA ARG A 148 24.36 -1.60 -9.09
C ARG A 148 24.45 -1.12 -7.64
N ASN A 149 23.38 -1.23 -6.88
CA ASN A 149 23.27 -0.83 -5.49
C ASN A 149 22.61 -1.98 -4.71
N PRO A 150 23.32 -3.09 -4.49
CA PRO A 150 22.75 -4.25 -3.81
C PRO A 150 22.29 -3.90 -2.38
N GLY A 151 22.85 -2.84 -1.79
CA GLY A 151 22.34 -2.24 -0.56
C GLY A 151 21.25 -1.15 -0.76
N LEU A 152 20.24 -1.15 0.11
CA LEU A 152 19.33 -0.04 0.51
C LEU A 152 19.99 1.34 0.70
N VAL A 153 21.28 1.45 1.07
CA VAL A 153 21.98 2.74 1.12
C VAL A 153 22.57 3.02 -0.26
N PRO A 154 22.09 4.05 -0.98
CA PRO A 154 22.57 4.36 -2.32
C PRO A 154 24.08 4.59 -2.31
N SER A 155 24.81 4.00 -3.26
CA SER A 155 26.25 4.21 -3.35
C SER A 155 26.58 5.70 -3.51
N ARG A 156 27.73 6.17 -3.00
CA ARG A 156 28.16 7.57 -3.18
C ARG A 156 28.18 8.00 -4.65
N LYS A 157 28.38 7.06 -5.59
CA LYS A 157 28.31 7.29 -7.04
C LYS A 157 26.85 7.54 -7.48
N SER A 158 25.90 6.73 -7.02
CA SER A 158 24.46 6.87 -7.31
C SER A 158 23.85 8.16 -6.69
N VAL A 159 24.34 8.57 -5.51
CA VAL A 159 23.95 9.86 -4.89
C VAL A 159 24.41 11.04 -5.76
N ARG A 160 25.65 11.02 -6.25
CA ARG A 160 26.20 12.09 -7.12
C ARG A 160 25.56 12.10 -8.52
N ALA A 161 25.12 10.95 -9.02
CA ALA A 161 24.44 10.82 -10.31
C ALA A 161 22.98 11.33 -10.30
N GLY A 162 22.41 11.62 -9.13
CA GLY A 162 21.02 12.08 -9.00
C GLY A 162 19.98 10.97 -9.08
N ASP A 163 20.41 9.70 -9.04
CA ASP A 163 19.54 8.53 -9.20
C ASP A 163 18.42 8.50 -8.14
N ILE A 164 18.71 8.93 -6.91
CA ILE A 164 17.71 8.96 -5.82
C ILE A 164 16.52 9.86 -6.18
N GLY A 165 16.77 11.05 -6.75
CA GLY A 165 15.70 11.96 -7.15
C GLY A 165 14.82 11.36 -8.23
N LYS A 166 15.43 10.71 -9.23
CA LYS A 166 14.73 10.00 -10.30
C LYS A 166 13.87 8.85 -9.75
N ARG A 167 14.42 8.01 -8.88
CA ARG A 167 13.68 6.88 -8.26
C ARG A 167 12.53 7.34 -7.37
N ARG A 168 12.70 8.43 -6.63
CA ARG A 168 11.60 9.02 -5.86
C ARG A 168 10.49 9.57 -6.76
N ALA A 169 10.84 10.15 -7.90
CA ALA A 169 9.86 10.61 -8.89
C ALA A 169 9.13 9.45 -9.57
N GLU A 170 9.83 8.36 -9.91
CA GLU A 170 9.22 7.14 -10.44
C GLU A 170 8.28 6.49 -9.40
N MET A 171 8.71 6.36 -8.14
CA MET A 171 7.85 5.85 -7.07
C MET A 171 6.63 6.75 -6.83
N TRP A 172 6.79 8.07 -6.95
CA TRP A 172 5.66 9.00 -6.89
C TRP A 172 4.65 8.70 -8.00
N GLU A 173 5.12 8.52 -9.23
CA GLU A 173 4.28 8.16 -10.36
C GLU A 173 3.56 6.83 -10.13
N ILE A 174 4.27 5.79 -9.70
CA ILE A 174 3.73 4.47 -9.37
C ILE A 174 2.59 4.58 -8.36
N ILE A 175 2.82 5.25 -7.23
CA ILE A 175 1.80 5.39 -6.18
C ILE A 175 0.58 6.17 -6.69
N ASN A 176 0.79 7.22 -7.49
CA ASN A 176 -0.29 8.03 -8.04
C ASN A 176 -1.12 7.28 -9.09
N ARG A 177 -0.47 6.49 -9.95
CA ARG A 177 -1.16 5.72 -10.99
C ARG A 177 -1.76 4.43 -10.45
N ALA A 178 -1.22 3.84 -9.39
CA ALA A 178 -1.89 2.76 -8.65
C ALA A 178 -3.27 3.20 -8.14
N TRP A 179 -3.39 4.44 -7.65
CA TRP A 179 -4.70 5.02 -7.32
C TRP A 179 -5.62 5.11 -8.54
N ARG A 180 -5.12 5.58 -9.69
CA ARG A 180 -5.87 5.61 -10.95
C ARG A 180 -6.34 4.20 -11.36
N GLY A 181 -5.48 3.20 -11.24
CA GLY A 181 -5.81 1.79 -11.48
C GLY A 181 -6.89 1.23 -10.54
N CYS A 182 -7.29 1.94 -9.49
CA CYS A 182 -8.43 1.56 -8.67
C CYS A 182 -9.76 2.25 -9.08
N ILE A 183 -9.73 3.35 -9.85
CA ILE A 183 -10.90 4.22 -10.06
C ILE A 183 -11.14 4.69 -11.50
N GLU A 184 -10.18 4.48 -12.40
CA GLU A 184 -10.19 5.02 -13.76
C GLU A 184 -10.52 3.94 -14.78
N ALA A 185 -11.24 4.28 -15.84
CA ALA A 185 -11.52 3.41 -16.98
C ALA A 185 -10.31 3.27 -17.92
N GLY A 186 -10.35 2.30 -18.83
CA GLY A 186 -9.29 2.07 -19.82
C GLY A 186 -8.02 1.45 -19.24
N ASP A 187 -6.91 1.58 -19.96
CA ASP A 187 -5.63 0.90 -19.70
C ASP A 187 -4.56 1.81 -19.04
N GLY A 188 -4.88 3.07 -18.77
CA GLY A 188 -3.97 4.04 -18.15
C GLY A 188 -2.78 4.48 -19.01
N MET A 189 -2.71 4.10 -20.30
CA MET A 189 -1.64 4.50 -21.22
C MET A 189 -1.78 5.95 -21.69
N GLY A 190 -3.02 6.43 -21.77
CA GLY A 190 -3.35 7.79 -22.21
C GLY A 190 -3.45 8.83 -21.08
N ASP A 191 -4.02 9.98 -21.47
CA ASP A 191 -4.36 11.06 -20.53
C ASP A 191 -5.39 10.58 -19.48
N PRO A 192 -5.40 11.16 -18.28
CA PRO A 192 -6.35 10.77 -17.24
C PRO A 192 -7.80 10.92 -17.68
N VAL A 193 -8.55 9.81 -17.65
CA VAL A 193 -9.97 9.78 -18.00
C VAL A 193 -10.81 9.99 -16.74
N ARG A 194 -11.76 10.93 -16.78
CA ARG A 194 -12.73 11.06 -15.68
C ARG A 194 -13.89 10.12 -15.93
N ALA A 195 -14.50 9.62 -14.86
CA ALA A 195 -15.70 8.77 -14.94
C ALA A 195 -16.85 9.40 -15.76
N THR A 196 -16.84 10.72 -15.92
CA THR A 196 -17.87 11.49 -16.62
C THR A 196 -17.58 11.67 -18.11
N ASP A 197 -16.33 11.46 -18.50
CA ASP A 197 -15.87 11.46 -19.89
C ASP A 197 -15.91 10.05 -20.51
N VAL A 198 -16.33 9.04 -19.75
CA VAL A 198 -16.46 7.66 -20.22
C VAL A 198 -17.76 7.51 -21.02
N GLU A 199 -17.63 7.03 -22.27
CA GLU A 199 -18.76 6.90 -23.20
C GLU A 199 -19.73 5.78 -22.78
N ASN A 200 -19.21 4.60 -22.46
CA ASN A 200 -20.03 3.45 -22.04
C ASN A 200 -19.92 3.21 -20.53
N VAL A 201 -21.05 3.02 -19.87
CA VAL A 201 -21.11 2.73 -18.43
C VAL A 201 -20.34 1.46 -18.06
N GLU A 202 -20.24 0.49 -18.97
CA GLU A 202 -19.53 -0.77 -18.78
C GLU A 202 -18.01 -0.59 -18.69
N ASP A 203 -17.48 0.46 -19.31
CA ASP A 203 -16.05 0.78 -19.28
C ASP A 203 -15.62 1.38 -17.93
N LEU A 204 -16.58 1.88 -17.13
CA LEU A 204 -16.31 2.39 -15.80
C LEU A 204 -15.73 1.31 -14.90
N PHE A 205 -14.68 1.67 -14.18
CA PHE A 205 -14.08 0.79 -13.20
C PHE A 205 -13.96 1.49 -11.85
N LEU A 206 -14.48 0.85 -10.81
CA LEU A 206 -14.27 1.23 -9.43
C LEU A 206 -14.00 -0.05 -8.64
N ALA A 207 -12.82 -0.15 -8.03
CA ALA A 207 -12.41 -1.35 -7.30
C ALA A 207 -13.33 -1.58 -6.08
N ASP A 208 -13.91 -2.77 -6.00
CA ASP A 208 -14.67 -3.28 -4.86
C ASP A 208 -13.78 -4.03 -3.87
N ALA A 209 -12.60 -4.47 -4.33
CA ALA A 209 -11.55 -5.11 -3.56
C ALA A 209 -10.18 -4.89 -4.22
N ILE A 210 -9.12 -4.95 -3.42
CA ILE A 210 -7.74 -4.80 -3.89
C ILE A 210 -6.96 -6.05 -3.52
N ILE A 211 -6.23 -6.59 -4.49
CA ILE A 211 -5.14 -7.55 -4.26
C ILE A 211 -3.84 -6.81 -4.55
N ALA A 212 -2.77 -7.02 -3.77
CA ALA A 212 -1.52 -6.31 -4.03
C ALA A 212 -0.28 -7.08 -3.56
N ASN A 213 0.87 -6.77 -4.15
CA ASN A 213 2.16 -7.13 -3.57
C ASN A 213 2.74 -5.98 -2.72
N PRO A 214 3.58 -6.25 -1.71
CA PRO A 214 4.14 -5.21 -0.84
C PRO A 214 4.90 -4.09 -1.57
N PRO A 215 5.72 -4.37 -2.62
CA PRO A 215 6.41 -3.33 -3.38
C PRO A 215 5.51 -2.25 -4.01
N SER A 216 4.20 -2.50 -4.14
CA SER A 216 3.26 -1.51 -4.69
C SER A 216 3.05 -0.28 -3.78
N ILE A 217 3.23 -0.41 -2.45
CA ILE A 217 3.12 0.62 -1.39
C ILE A 217 1.76 1.35 -1.28
N ALA A 218 1.11 1.68 -2.39
CA ALA A 218 -0.16 2.41 -2.45
C ALA A 218 -1.34 1.61 -1.90
N HIS A 219 -1.22 0.27 -1.84
CA HIS A 219 -2.25 -0.71 -1.53
C HIS A 219 -3.20 -0.30 -0.38
N ILE A 220 -2.68 -0.19 0.85
CA ILE A 220 -3.47 0.02 2.07
C ILE A 220 -4.10 1.41 2.11
N HIS A 221 -3.42 2.40 1.51
CA HIS A 221 -3.92 3.76 1.45
C HIS A 221 -5.07 3.90 0.44
N CYS A 222 -4.97 3.22 -0.71
CA CYS A 222 -6.07 3.13 -1.67
C CYS A 222 -7.27 2.40 -1.07
N ALA A 223 -7.02 1.27 -0.38
CA ALA A 223 -8.04 0.49 0.30
C ALA A 223 -8.75 1.29 1.42
N GLU A 224 -7.99 2.05 2.22
CA GLU A 224 -8.52 2.97 3.24
C GLU A 224 -9.41 4.04 2.62
N LYS A 225 -8.98 4.66 1.52
CA LYS A 225 -9.77 5.70 0.86
C LYS A 225 -11.10 5.16 0.34
N LEU A 226 -11.05 4.04 -0.39
CA LEU A 226 -12.23 3.40 -0.99
C LEU A 226 -13.12 2.71 0.07
N GLY A 227 -12.56 2.33 1.21
CA GLY A 227 -13.27 1.55 2.22
C GLY A 227 -13.52 0.11 1.76
N VAL A 228 -12.57 -0.48 1.05
CA VAL A 228 -12.64 -1.82 0.44
C VAL A 228 -11.64 -2.78 1.09
N PRO A 229 -11.87 -4.10 1.06
CA PRO A 229 -10.89 -5.07 1.53
C PRO A 229 -9.60 -5.03 0.70
N LEU A 230 -8.50 -5.38 1.37
CA LEU A 230 -7.17 -5.53 0.81
C LEU A 230 -6.67 -6.93 1.16
N HIS A 231 -6.12 -7.62 0.17
CA HIS A 231 -5.45 -8.91 0.34
C HIS A 231 -4.04 -8.81 -0.23
N MET A 232 -3.03 -9.14 0.57
CA MET A 232 -1.64 -9.12 0.13
C MET A 232 -1.22 -10.47 -0.41
N VAL A 233 -0.55 -10.51 -1.55
CA VAL A 233 0.01 -11.74 -2.12
C VAL A 233 1.48 -11.52 -2.41
N PHE A 234 2.32 -12.47 -2.04
CA PHE A 234 3.74 -12.35 -2.34
C PHE A 234 4.46 -13.68 -2.47
N THR A 235 5.60 -13.64 -3.16
CA THR A 235 6.43 -14.81 -3.45
C THR A 235 7.56 -15.00 -2.45
N MET A 236 7.89 -13.99 -1.64
CA MET A 236 8.89 -14.09 -0.56
C MET A 236 8.32 -13.65 0.80
N PRO A 237 8.88 -14.12 1.93
CA PRO A 237 8.38 -13.73 3.24
C PRO A 237 8.51 -12.22 3.51
N PHE A 238 7.42 -11.60 3.95
CA PHE A 238 7.34 -10.18 4.30
C PHE A 238 6.70 -9.93 5.68
N SER A 239 6.17 -10.97 6.31
CA SER A 239 5.51 -10.92 7.61
C SER A 239 6.48 -11.33 8.72
N PRO A 240 6.56 -10.57 9.83
CA PRO A 240 7.43 -10.89 10.96
C PRO A 240 7.26 -12.34 11.45
N THR A 241 8.37 -13.05 11.62
CA THR A 241 8.42 -14.39 12.22
C THR A 241 9.76 -14.64 12.90
N THR A 242 9.77 -15.57 13.85
CA THR A 242 10.96 -16.10 14.51
C THR A 242 11.65 -17.22 13.72
N ALA A 243 10.98 -17.80 12.70
CA ALA A 243 11.47 -18.98 11.99
C ALA A 243 12.67 -18.71 11.06
N PHE A 244 12.66 -17.56 10.38
CA PHE A 244 13.70 -17.16 9.43
C PHE A 244 13.78 -15.63 9.35
N PRO A 245 14.92 -15.06 8.91
CA PRO A 245 15.06 -13.62 8.78
C PRO A 245 14.31 -13.09 7.55
N HIS A 246 14.08 -11.78 7.52
CA HIS A 246 13.61 -11.08 6.35
C HIS A 246 14.60 -11.31 5.19
N PRO A 247 14.15 -11.74 3.99
CA PRO A 247 15.04 -12.12 2.88
C PRO A 247 16.05 -11.03 2.49
N LEU A 248 15.66 -9.76 2.59
CA LEU A 248 16.50 -8.60 2.29
C LEU A 248 17.53 -8.19 3.38
N ALA A 249 17.68 -8.94 4.49
CA ALA A 249 18.59 -8.60 5.60
C ALA A 249 19.79 -9.58 5.74
N SER A 250 21.01 -9.08 6.07
CA SER A 250 22.21 -9.90 6.40
C SER A 250 22.64 -9.67 7.83
N MET A 251 22.11 -10.42 8.77
CA MET A 251 22.54 -10.21 10.14
C MET A 251 23.76 -11.08 10.45
N ASN A 252 24.85 -10.46 10.90
CA ASN A 252 25.93 -11.15 11.62
C ASN A 252 25.53 -11.24 13.09
N TYR A 253 25.11 -12.42 13.53
CA TYR A 253 24.51 -12.65 14.85
C TYR A 253 25.54 -12.94 15.94
N SER A 254 26.57 -12.10 16.09
CA SER A 254 27.50 -12.26 17.22
C SER A 254 26.77 -11.95 18.55
N GLY A 255 26.17 -12.97 19.15
CA GLY A 255 25.67 -12.98 20.54
C GLY A 255 24.15 -12.88 20.76
N ALA A 256 23.32 -12.69 19.73
CA ALA A 256 21.85 -12.62 19.87
C ALA A 256 21.14 -13.96 19.60
N ASP A 257 20.06 -14.25 20.32
CA ASP A 257 19.17 -15.38 20.04
C ASP A 257 18.60 -15.26 18.61
N ALA A 258 18.87 -16.27 17.77
CA ALA A 258 18.56 -16.25 16.34
C ALA A 258 17.08 -16.01 16.05
N LYS A 259 16.18 -16.52 16.90
CA LYS A 259 14.73 -16.32 16.77
C LYS A 259 14.32 -14.86 16.95
N THR A 260 14.90 -14.19 17.93
CA THR A 260 14.66 -12.76 18.17
C THR A 260 15.19 -11.92 17.01
N ALA A 261 16.39 -12.25 16.54
CA ALA A 261 17.02 -11.50 15.46
C ALA A 261 16.25 -11.67 14.14
N ASN A 262 15.78 -12.87 13.82
CA ASN A 262 14.87 -13.13 12.70
C ASN A 262 13.66 -12.19 12.73
N TYR A 263 12.94 -12.13 13.84
CA TYR A 263 11.77 -11.26 13.98
C TYR A 263 12.11 -9.78 13.81
N LEU A 264 13.23 -9.33 14.38
CA LEU A 264 13.68 -7.94 14.30
C LEU A 264 14.07 -7.49 12.90
N SER A 265 14.56 -8.38 12.03
CA SER A 265 14.88 -7.97 10.66
C SER A 265 13.67 -7.46 9.89
N PHE A 266 12.48 -8.04 10.09
CA PHE A 266 11.26 -7.55 9.44
C PHE A 266 10.92 -6.13 9.90
N ILE A 267 11.02 -5.86 11.20
CA ILE A 267 10.78 -4.53 11.76
C ILE A 267 11.76 -3.52 11.17
N MET A 268 13.05 -3.88 11.11
CA MET A 268 14.10 -3.01 10.60
C MET A 268 13.88 -2.69 9.11
N MET A 269 13.57 -3.70 8.30
CA MET A 269 13.33 -3.52 6.87
C MET A 269 12.13 -2.61 6.61
N GLU A 270 11.02 -2.81 7.32
CA GLU A 270 9.85 -1.94 7.21
C GLU A 270 10.15 -0.52 7.70
N LEU A 271 10.93 -0.35 8.79
CA LEU A 271 11.33 0.96 9.28
C LEU A 271 12.19 1.71 8.25
N LEU A 272 13.17 1.04 7.62
CA LEU A 272 14.00 1.63 6.58
C LEU A 272 13.17 2.03 5.35
N MET A 273 12.21 1.19 4.95
CA MET A 273 11.27 1.50 3.89
C MET A 273 10.44 2.75 4.23
N TRP A 274 9.95 2.86 5.47
CA TRP A 274 9.19 4.02 5.92
C TRP A 274 10.04 5.29 6.02
N GLN A 275 11.28 5.21 6.47
CA GLN A 275 12.21 6.35 6.46
C GLN A 275 12.49 6.84 5.03
N GLY A 276 12.58 5.93 4.07
CA GLY A 276 12.80 6.26 2.66
C GLY A 276 11.58 6.84 1.95
N LEU A 277 10.37 6.36 2.25
CA LEU A 277 9.16 6.65 1.46
C LEU A 277 8.03 7.35 2.23
N GLY A 278 8.12 7.48 3.55
CA GLY A 278 7.04 7.96 4.41
C GLY A 278 6.57 9.39 4.08
N ASP A 279 7.49 10.28 3.69
CA ASP A 279 7.15 11.64 3.25
C ASP A 279 6.35 11.61 1.94
N LEU A 280 6.74 10.74 1.00
CA LEU A 280 6.07 10.53 -0.27
C LEU A 280 4.67 9.93 -0.09
N ILE A 281 4.56 8.94 0.77
CA ILE A 281 3.29 8.33 1.17
C ILE A 281 2.37 9.38 1.79
N ASN A 282 2.86 10.18 2.74
CA ASN A 282 2.07 11.23 3.37
C ASN A 282 1.70 12.38 2.42
N LYS A 283 2.55 12.67 1.42
CA LYS A 283 2.22 13.58 0.33
C LYS A 283 1.07 13.03 -0.52
N PHE A 284 1.11 11.75 -0.87
CA PHE A 284 0.06 11.07 -1.62
C PHE A 284 -1.27 11.04 -0.83
N ARG A 285 -1.22 10.62 0.43
CA ARG A 285 -2.37 10.59 1.35
C ARG A 285 -3.06 11.95 1.41
N ARG A 286 -2.31 13.03 1.63
CA ARG A 286 -2.88 14.38 1.76
C ARG A 286 -3.35 14.98 0.43
N GLN A 287 -2.52 14.91 -0.61
CA GLN A 287 -2.76 15.65 -1.85
C GLN A 287 -3.69 14.92 -2.82
N LYS A 288 -3.74 13.59 -2.78
CA LYS A 288 -4.51 12.77 -3.73
C LYS A 288 -5.70 12.08 -3.08
N LEU A 289 -5.48 11.46 -1.93
CA LEU A 289 -6.55 10.72 -1.25
C LEU A 289 -7.37 11.61 -0.32
N GLY A 290 -6.82 12.74 0.14
CA GLY A 290 -7.45 13.56 1.18
C GLY A 290 -7.58 12.83 2.51
N LEU A 291 -6.60 11.97 2.83
CA LEU A 291 -6.45 11.25 4.10
C LEU A 291 -5.45 11.98 5.01
N ASP A 292 -5.55 11.71 6.31
CA ASP A 292 -4.61 12.23 7.30
C ASP A 292 -3.22 11.59 7.15
N PRO A 293 -2.13 12.33 7.43
CA PRO A 293 -0.79 11.77 7.37
C PRO A 293 -0.56 10.76 8.51
N ILE A 294 0.18 9.69 8.22
CA ILE A 294 0.58 8.68 9.20
C ILE A 294 1.92 9.09 9.83
N SER A 295 2.04 8.99 11.15
CA SER A 295 3.31 9.26 11.84
C SER A 295 4.37 8.21 11.51
N VAL A 296 5.64 8.61 11.54
CA VAL A 296 6.78 7.69 11.45
C VAL A 296 6.73 6.58 12.50
N MET A 297 6.20 6.88 13.68
CA MET A 297 6.06 5.88 14.76
C MET A 297 4.97 4.83 14.50
N TRP A 298 4.09 5.03 13.51
CA TRP A 298 2.92 4.17 13.25
C TRP A 298 2.89 3.58 11.85
N GLY A 299 3.73 4.10 10.95
CA GLY A 299 3.78 3.67 9.56
C GLY A 299 4.58 2.39 9.31
N PHE A 300 5.52 2.03 10.20
CA PHE A 300 6.17 0.72 10.15
C PHE A 300 5.23 -0.35 10.73
N GLN A 301 5.30 -1.59 10.21
CA GLN A 301 4.45 -2.73 10.61
C GLN A 301 2.95 -2.53 10.39
N LEU A 302 2.55 -1.62 9.50
CA LEU A 302 1.15 -1.29 9.27
C LEU A 302 0.32 -2.51 8.84
N LEU A 303 0.85 -3.32 7.92
CA LEU A 303 0.17 -4.53 7.43
C LEU A 303 -0.03 -5.57 8.54
N SER A 304 1.02 -5.80 9.33
CA SER A 304 1.03 -6.73 10.46
C SER A 304 0.08 -6.29 11.57
N ARG A 305 0.10 -5.00 11.93
CA ARG A 305 -0.73 -4.43 13.01
C ARG A 305 -2.21 -4.41 12.64
N LEU A 306 -2.51 -4.10 11.38
CA LEU A 306 -3.88 -4.15 10.86
C LEU A 306 -4.38 -5.57 10.56
N ARG A 307 -3.53 -6.60 10.73
CA ARG A 307 -3.81 -7.99 10.36
C ARG A 307 -4.35 -8.08 8.94
N VAL A 308 -3.71 -7.37 8.01
CA VAL A 308 -4.08 -7.43 6.59
C VAL A 308 -3.91 -8.88 6.14
N PRO A 309 -4.95 -9.47 5.52
CA PRO A 309 -4.84 -10.82 5.05
C PRO A 309 -3.72 -10.98 4.01
N PHE A 310 -2.98 -12.08 4.12
CA PHE A 310 -1.74 -12.29 3.39
C PHE A 310 -1.66 -13.74 2.89
N THR A 311 -1.33 -13.92 1.61
CA THR A 311 -1.11 -15.25 1.01
C THR A 311 0.27 -15.32 0.37
N TYR A 312 1.00 -16.35 0.71
CA TYR A 312 2.34 -16.61 0.24
C TYR A 312 2.37 -17.72 -0.81
N LEU A 313 3.03 -17.45 -1.94
CA LEU A 313 3.05 -18.33 -3.10
C LEU A 313 4.31 -19.20 -3.12
N TRP A 314 4.41 -20.12 -2.16
CA TRP A 314 5.37 -21.21 -2.11
C TRP A 314 4.73 -22.43 -1.43
N PRO A 315 5.23 -23.65 -1.65
CA PRO A 315 4.67 -24.86 -1.06
C PRO A 315 5.11 -25.04 0.39
N GLU A 316 4.23 -25.59 1.23
CA GLU A 316 4.57 -25.87 2.63
C GLU A 316 5.68 -26.92 2.76
N SER A 317 5.86 -27.78 1.74
CA SER A 317 6.97 -28.74 1.65
C SER A 317 8.35 -28.07 1.55
N LEU A 318 8.42 -26.85 1.00
CA LEU A 318 9.66 -26.07 0.93
C LEU A 318 9.86 -25.20 2.17
N ILE A 319 8.83 -24.42 2.54
CA ILE A 319 8.85 -23.59 3.74
C ILE A 319 7.51 -23.75 4.45
N PRO A 320 7.47 -24.50 5.57
CA PRO A 320 6.23 -24.71 6.31
C PRO A 320 5.77 -23.40 6.91
N LYS A 321 4.45 -23.24 7.07
CA LYS A 321 3.86 -22.09 7.74
C LYS A 321 4.43 -21.95 9.16
N PRO A 322 5.10 -20.84 9.51
CA PRO A 322 5.58 -20.59 10.86
C PRO A 322 4.44 -20.63 11.89
N PRO A 323 4.69 -21.22 13.09
CA PRO A 323 3.65 -21.36 14.13
C PRO A 323 3.26 -20.03 14.78
N ASP A 324 4.07 -18.98 14.60
CA ASP A 324 3.78 -17.63 15.07
C ASP A 324 2.95 -16.79 14.09
N TRP A 325 2.64 -17.31 12.90
CA TRP A 325 1.71 -16.68 11.96
C TRP A 325 0.25 -16.99 12.28
N GLY A 326 -0.59 -15.95 12.24
CA GLY A 326 -2.03 -16.07 12.49
C GLY A 326 -2.81 -16.70 11.34
N LYS A 327 -4.13 -16.89 11.53
CA LYS A 327 -5.04 -17.41 10.50
C LYS A 327 -5.22 -16.50 9.27
N HIS A 328 -4.83 -15.23 9.38
CA HIS A 328 -4.90 -14.26 8.28
C HIS A 328 -3.70 -14.36 7.34
N ILE A 329 -2.70 -15.20 7.65
CA ILE A 329 -1.52 -15.43 6.82
C ILE A 329 -1.54 -16.90 6.38
N GLU A 330 -1.47 -17.16 5.08
CA GLU A 330 -1.53 -18.51 4.51
C GLU A 330 -0.37 -18.74 3.56
N VAL A 331 0.07 -20.00 3.48
CA VAL A 331 1.05 -20.51 2.51
C VAL A 331 0.28 -21.50 1.66
N VAL A 332 0.20 -21.28 0.34
CA VAL A 332 -0.80 -21.96 -0.50
C VAL A 332 -0.23 -22.75 -1.68
N GLY A 333 1.09 -22.74 -1.86
CA GLY A 333 1.73 -23.31 -3.04
C GLY A 333 1.98 -22.28 -4.14
N TYR A 334 2.64 -22.74 -5.21
CA TYR A 334 2.97 -21.89 -6.35
C TYR A 334 1.76 -21.61 -7.25
N SER A 335 1.77 -20.44 -7.89
CA SER A 335 0.81 -20.07 -8.94
C SER A 335 1.52 -20.11 -10.30
N PHE A 336 1.39 -21.23 -11.01
CA PHE A 336 2.03 -21.44 -12.30
C PHE A 336 1.13 -21.04 -13.47
N LEU A 337 1.74 -20.41 -14.48
CA LEU A 337 1.10 -20.10 -15.76
C LEU A 337 1.57 -21.14 -16.80
N PRO A 338 0.69 -21.99 -17.34
CA PRO A 338 1.06 -23.07 -18.26
C PRO A 338 1.34 -22.54 -19.67
N LEU A 339 2.54 -22.04 -19.90
CA LEU A 339 2.99 -21.45 -21.17
C LEU A 339 3.47 -22.51 -22.17
N ALA A 340 3.82 -23.72 -21.71
CA ALA A 340 4.31 -24.81 -22.56
C ALA A 340 3.31 -25.23 -23.64
N LYS A 341 1.99 -25.14 -23.38
CA LYS A 341 0.94 -25.64 -24.28
C LYS A 341 0.88 -24.91 -25.62
N SER A 342 1.28 -23.65 -25.67
CA SER A 342 1.27 -22.82 -26.88
C SER A 342 2.67 -22.58 -27.45
N TYR A 343 3.70 -23.22 -26.87
CA TYR A 343 5.08 -23.04 -27.28
C TYR A 343 5.48 -24.05 -28.35
N THR A 344 6.11 -23.55 -29.42
CA THR A 344 6.74 -24.39 -30.45
C THR A 344 8.25 -24.15 -30.38
N PRO A 345 9.05 -25.18 -30.05
CA PRO A 345 10.49 -25.02 -29.95
C PRO A 345 11.12 -24.78 -31.34
N PRO A 346 12.16 -23.94 -31.43
CA PRO A 346 12.96 -23.80 -32.65
C PRO A 346 13.56 -25.14 -33.10
N PRO A 347 13.63 -25.43 -34.43
CA PRO A 347 14.15 -26.71 -34.92
C PRO A 347 15.59 -27.02 -34.50
N ASP A 348 16.43 -26.00 -34.38
CA ASP A 348 17.82 -26.08 -33.94
C ASP A 348 17.93 -26.44 -32.44
N LEU A 349 17.04 -25.93 -31.59
CA LEU A 349 16.94 -26.35 -30.19
C LEU A 349 16.57 -27.83 -30.08
N THR A 350 15.58 -28.27 -30.85
CA THR A 350 15.17 -29.69 -30.89
C THR A 350 16.33 -30.58 -31.36
N ALA A 351 17.01 -30.20 -32.43
CA ALA A 351 18.17 -30.94 -32.94
C ALA A 351 19.30 -31.03 -31.90
N PHE A 352 19.55 -29.96 -31.14
CA PHE A 352 20.54 -29.97 -30.05
C PHE A 352 20.14 -30.93 -28.93
N LEU A 353 18.87 -30.93 -28.51
CA LEU A 353 18.37 -31.84 -27.49
C LEU A 353 18.52 -33.31 -27.92
N GLU A 354 18.21 -33.64 -29.17
CA GLU A 354 18.29 -35.00 -29.74
C GLU A 354 19.72 -35.52 -29.95
N LYS A 355 20.71 -34.63 -30.16
CA LYS A 355 22.11 -35.01 -30.48
C LYS A 355 22.86 -35.73 -29.34
N GLY A 356 22.31 -35.86 -28.13
CA GLY A 356 23.05 -36.46 -27.01
C GLY A 356 22.32 -36.50 -25.65
N PRO A 357 23.05 -36.63 -24.52
CA PRO A 357 22.45 -36.72 -23.17
C PRO A 357 21.84 -35.40 -22.71
N ARG A 358 20.79 -35.44 -21.87
CA ARG A 358 20.07 -34.24 -21.42
C ARG A 358 21.02 -33.14 -20.89
N PRO A 359 21.01 -31.93 -21.48
CA PRO A 359 21.88 -30.85 -21.04
C PRO A 359 21.44 -30.29 -19.69
N ILE A 360 22.28 -29.48 -19.05
CA ILE A 360 21.86 -28.58 -17.96
C ILE A 360 21.36 -27.25 -18.53
N TYR A 361 20.54 -26.53 -17.79
CA TYR A 361 20.22 -25.14 -18.10
C TYR A 361 21.07 -24.18 -17.26
N ILE A 362 21.54 -23.08 -17.85
CA ILE A 362 22.18 -21.97 -17.15
C ILE A 362 21.51 -20.66 -17.56
N GLY A 363 20.92 -19.95 -16.60
CA GLY A 363 20.25 -18.68 -16.86
C GLY A 363 20.18 -17.76 -15.65
N PHE A 364 20.83 -16.61 -15.75
CA PHE A 364 20.84 -15.60 -14.68
C PHE A 364 19.78 -14.51 -14.86
N GLY A 365 18.96 -14.60 -15.93
CA GLY A 365 17.91 -13.63 -16.21
C GLY A 365 18.46 -12.25 -16.58
N SER A 366 17.74 -11.21 -16.18
CA SER A 366 17.99 -9.80 -16.51
C SER A 366 19.14 -9.15 -15.72
N ILE A 367 20.21 -9.88 -15.45
CA ILE A 367 21.32 -9.38 -14.62
C ILE A 367 22.37 -8.69 -15.50
N VAL A 368 22.76 -7.50 -15.08
CA VAL A 368 23.82 -6.71 -15.71
C VAL A 368 25.14 -7.02 -15.02
N VAL A 369 26.05 -7.69 -15.73
CA VAL A 369 27.43 -7.94 -15.30
C VAL A 369 28.37 -6.92 -15.95
N GLU A 370 29.45 -6.56 -15.25
CA GLU A 370 30.41 -5.55 -15.74
C GLU A 370 31.19 -6.03 -16.97
N ASP A 371 31.59 -7.31 -16.99
CA ASP A 371 32.31 -7.95 -18.09
C ASP A 371 31.56 -9.22 -18.54
N PRO A 372 30.66 -9.11 -19.53
CA PRO A 372 29.88 -10.24 -20.02
C PRO A 372 30.71 -11.29 -20.77
N ASP A 373 31.82 -10.88 -21.41
CA ASP A 373 32.67 -11.77 -22.18
C ASP A 373 33.45 -12.70 -21.22
N ALA A 374 34.09 -12.13 -20.18
CA ALA A 374 34.76 -12.92 -19.14
C ALA A 374 33.78 -13.84 -18.39
N PHE A 375 32.55 -13.37 -18.16
CA PHE A 375 31.51 -14.19 -17.55
C PHE A 375 31.11 -15.37 -18.45
N SER A 376 30.96 -15.15 -19.76
CA SER A 376 30.67 -16.21 -20.74
C SER A 376 31.77 -17.28 -20.77
N GLU A 377 33.04 -16.85 -20.76
CA GLU A 377 34.19 -17.77 -20.71
C GLU A 377 34.22 -18.61 -19.42
N LEU A 378 33.89 -18.01 -18.27
CA LEU A 378 33.77 -18.72 -17.00
C LEU A 378 32.72 -19.83 -17.09
N LEU A 379 31.54 -19.54 -17.66
CA LEU A 379 30.46 -20.52 -17.81
C LEU A 379 30.88 -21.66 -18.75
N PHE A 380 31.48 -21.35 -19.90
CA PHE A 380 31.95 -22.38 -20.83
C PHE A 380 33.04 -23.26 -20.21
N LYS A 381 33.95 -22.66 -19.43
CA LYS A 381 34.98 -23.40 -18.69
C LYS A 381 34.35 -24.33 -17.64
N ALA A 382 33.35 -23.87 -16.89
CA ALA A 382 32.65 -24.68 -15.88
C ALA A 382 31.94 -25.89 -16.52
N VAL A 383 31.22 -25.66 -17.63
CA VAL A 383 30.54 -26.72 -18.40
C VAL A 383 31.54 -27.77 -18.89
N LYS A 384 32.70 -27.33 -19.38
CA LYS A 384 33.78 -28.21 -19.82
C LYS A 384 34.39 -29.02 -18.67
N ILE A 385 34.62 -28.41 -17.50
CA ILE A 385 35.15 -29.09 -16.31
C ILE A 385 34.14 -30.14 -15.80
N ALA A 386 32.86 -29.79 -15.76
CA ALA A 386 31.79 -30.70 -15.34
C ALA A 386 31.53 -31.83 -16.35
N GLY A 387 31.98 -31.69 -17.60
CA GLY A 387 31.82 -32.71 -18.65
C GLY A 387 30.36 -32.88 -19.10
N VAL A 388 29.58 -31.79 -19.11
CA VAL A 388 28.14 -31.80 -19.44
C VAL A 388 27.85 -30.98 -20.68
N ARG A 389 26.69 -31.22 -21.31
CA ARG A 389 26.11 -30.31 -22.30
C ARG A 389 25.31 -29.23 -21.60
N ALA A 390 25.24 -28.02 -22.15
CA ALA A 390 24.52 -26.90 -21.53
C ALA A 390 23.67 -26.10 -22.52
N ILE A 391 22.49 -25.69 -22.06
CA ILE A 391 21.68 -24.64 -22.68
C ILE A 391 21.90 -23.38 -21.85
N ILE A 392 22.43 -22.33 -22.46
CA ILE A 392 22.74 -21.08 -21.77
C ILE A 392 21.83 -19.99 -22.30
N SER A 393 21.04 -19.39 -21.40
CA SER A 393 20.21 -18.24 -21.74
C SER A 393 21.08 -17.00 -21.92
N ARG A 394 20.95 -16.33 -23.08
CA ARG A 394 21.72 -15.11 -23.38
C ARG A 394 21.47 -13.99 -22.36
N GLY A 395 20.24 -13.90 -21.86
CA GLY A 395 19.79 -12.85 -20.95
C GLY A 395 20.03 -11.44 -21.51
N TRP A 396 20.07 -10.44 -20.63
CA TRP A 396 20.43 -9.06 -20.99
C TRP A 396 21.95 -8.81 -21.04
N SER A 397 22.73 -9.77 -20.55
CA SER A 397 24.18 -9.71 -20.54
C SER A 397 24.81 -9.95 -21.93
N GLY A 398 24.06 -10.43 -22.93
CA GLY A 398 24.63 -10.75 -24.25
C GLY A 398 25.65 -11.90 -24.17
N VAL A 399 25.39 -12.89 -23.31
CA VAL A 399 26.30 -14.01 -23.07
C VAL A 399 26.53 -14.76 -24.38
N GLY A 400 27.80 -14.84 -24.79
CA GLY A 400 28.24 -15.57 -25.97
C GLY A 400 28.17 -14.82 -27.32
N ASP A 401 27.84 -13.53 -27.36
CA ASP A 401 27.73 -12.78 -28.63
C ASP A 401 29.05 -12.63 -29.40
N LYS A 402 30.20 -12.70 -28.71
CA LYS A 402 31.55 -12.55 -29.30
C LYS A 402 32.46 -13.77 -29.12
N CYS A 403 32.00 -14.82 -28.46
CA CYS A 403 32.81 -15.99 -28.12
C CYS A 403 32.57 -17.14 -29.10
N ARG A 404 33.60 -17.96 -29.37
CA ARG A 404 33.45 -19.19 -30.16
C ARG A 404 32.68 -20.23 -29.35
N ILE A 405 31.44 -20.49 -29.74
CA ILE A 405 30.55 -21.48 -29.11
C ILE A 405 31.06 -22.89 -29.41
N THR A 406 31.15 -23.75 -28.39
CA THR A 406 31.51 -25.17 -28.52
C THR A 406 30.27 -26.01 -28.89
N GLU A 407 30.47 -27.19 -29.48
CA GLU A 407 29.32 -28.05 -29.89
C GLU A 407 28.44 -28.54 -28.71
N ASP A 408 28.95 -28.48 -27.49
CA ASP A 408 28.24 -28.89 -26.26
C ASP A 408 27.38 -27.77 -25.64
N VAL A 409 27.39 -26.56 -26.22
CA VAL A 409 26.65 -25.41 -25.72
C VAL A 409 25.66 -24.91 -26.76
N TYR A 410 24.41 -24.73 -26.33
CA TYR A 410 23.38 -24.07 -27.12
C TYR A 410 22.96 -22.76 -26.45
N LEU A 411 23.03 -21.65 -27.19
CA LEU A 411 22.57 -20.35 -26.70
C LEU A 411 21.09 -20.17 -27.02
N ILE A 412 20.29 -19.90 -25.99
CA ILE A 412 18.85 -19.70 -26.13
C ILE A 412 18.45 -18.28 -25.73
N ASP A 413 17.46 -17.75 -26.45
CA ASP A 413 16.76 -16.52 -26.05
C ASP A 413 15.63 -16.87 -25.06
N ASN A 414 14.45 -16.26 -25.20
CA ASN A 414 13.32 -16.53 -24.32
C ASN A 414 12.65 -17.88 -24.64
N CYS A 415 12.61 -18.76 -23.63
CA CYS A 415 11.90 -20.03 -23.68
C CYS A 415 11.06 -20.21 -22.41
N PRO A 416 9.80 -20.69 -22.50
CA PRO A 416 9.02 -21.05 -21.32
C PRO A 416 9.74 -22.10 -20.47
N HIS A 417 9.95 -21.79 -19.18
CA HIS A 417 10.68 -22.68 -18.26
C HIS A 417 9.90 -23.97 -17.96
N ASP A 418 8.56 -23.91 -17.95
CA ASP A 418 7.70 -25.08 -17.76
C ASP A 418 7.84 -26.12 -18.89
N TRP A 419 8.20 -25.67 -20.09
CA TRP A 419 8.62 -26.55 -21.19
C TRP A 419 10.10 -26.94 -21.07
N LEU A 420 11.00 -25.96 -21.01
CA LEU A 420 12.44 -26.18 -21.10
C LEU A 420 12.98 -27.08 -19.99
N PHE A 421 12.52 -26.89 -18.75
CA PHE A 421 13.06 -27.61 -17.60
C PHE A 421 12.64 -29.09 -17.59
N GLN A 422 11.68 -29.50 -18.43
CA GLN A 422 11.38 -30.92 -18.65
C GLN A 422 12.48 -31.63 -19.47
N HIS A 423 13.30 -30.89 -20.20
CA HIS A 423 14.31 -31.40 -21.13
C HIS A 423 15.74 -31.30 -20.60
N VAL A 424 15.94 -30.80 -19.37
CA VAL A 424 17.28 -30.63 -18.75
C VAL A 424 17.49 -31.54 -17.55
N SER A 425 18.74 -31.74 -17.15
CA SER A 425 19.12 -32.57 -16.00
C SER A 425 19.31 -31.78 -14.70
N ALA A 426 19.68 -30.51 -14.78
CA ALA A 426 19.78 -29.58 -13.66
C ALA A 426 19.58 -28.13 -14.14
N VAL A 427 19.29 -27.22 -13.21
CA VAL A 427 19.03 -25.81 -13.50
C VAL A 427 19.97 -24.93 -12.68
N VAL A 428 20.83 -24.17 -13.34
CA VAL A 428 21.71 -23.16 -12.72
C VAL A 428 21.10 -21.79 -12.94
N HIS A 429 20.83 -21.04 -11.88
CA HIS A 429 20.23 -19.71 -12.01
C HIS A 429 20.55 -18.76 -10.85
N HIS A 430 20.11 -17.51 -10.99
CA HIS A 430 20.35 -16.45 -10.02
C HIS A 430 19.60 -16.62 -8.69
N GLY A 431 18.50 -17.37 -8.64
CA GLY A 431 17.75 -17.63 -7.40
C GLY A 431 16.47 -16.83 -7.24
N GLY A 432 15.98 -16.17 -8.28
CA GLY A 432 14.69 -15.47 -8.23
C GLY A 432 13.54 -16.45 -8.02
N ALA A 433 12.59 -16.09 -7.14
CA ALA A 433 11.52 -16.97 -6.67
C ALA A 433 10.82 -17.76 -7.79
N GLY A 434 10.48 -17.13 -8.92
CA GLY A 434 9.80 -17.78 -10.03
C GLY A 434 10.66 -18.80 -10.79
N THR A 435 11.97 -18.58 -10.92
CA THR A 435 12.86 -19.55 -11.60
C THR A 435 13.16 -20.72 -10.68
N THR A 436 13.38 -20.44 -9.39
CA THR A 436 13.51 -21.45 -8.34
C THR A 436 12.28 -22.37 -8.31
N ALA A 437 11.08 -21.77 -8.29
CA ALA A 437 9.81 -22.50 -8.31
C ALA A 437 9.69 -23.42 -9.54
N ALA A 438 10.00 -22.89 -10.74
CA ALA A 438 9.93 -23.66 -11.97
C ALA A 438 10.92 -24.84 -12.00
N GLY A 439 12.14 -24.64 -11.48
CA GLY A 439 13.17 -25.67 -11.43
C GLY A 439 12.76 -26.86 -10.56
N ILE A 440 12.34 -26.57 -9.32
CA ILE A 440 11.86 -27.60 -8.39
C ILE A 440 10.60 -28.27 -8.93
N ALA A 441 9.61 -27.51 -9.41
CA ALA A 441 8.36 -28.09 -9.92
C ALA A 441 8.57 -29.00 -11.13
N ALA A 442 9.66 -28.82 -11.89
CA ALA A 442 10.07 -29.72 -12.96
C ALA A 442 10.86 -30.96 -12.46
N GLY A 443 11.06 -31.11 -11.15
CA GLY A 443 11.86 -32.17 -10.53
C GLY A 443 13.34 -32.07 -10.87
N ARG A 444 13.85 -30.84 -11.08
CA ARG A 444 15.24 -30.60 -11.45
C ARG A 444 16.01 -30.01 -10.27
N PRO A 445 17.17 -30.59 -9.92
CA PRO A 445 18.07 -29.95 -8.98
C PRO A 445 18.44 -28.54 -9.39
N THR A 446 18.38 -27.62 -8.43
CA THR A 446 18.59 -26.18 -8.68
C THR A 446 19.88 -25.70 -8.03
N VAL A 447 20.85 -25.27 -8.83
CA VAL A 447 22.09 -24.62 -8.39
C VAL A 447 21.86 -23.10 -8.39
N ILE A 448 22.07 -22.45 -7.24
CA ILE A 448 21.76 -21.03 -7.08
C ILE A 448 23.03 -20.20 -6.94
N VAL A 449 23.15 -19.18 -7.78
CA VAL A 449 24.22 -18.17 -7.73
C VAL A 449 23.59 -16.82 -7.42
N PRO A 450 23.43 -16.44 -6.14
CA PRO A 450 22.71 -15.23 -5.79
C PRO A 450 23.54 -13.97 -6.04
N PHE A 451 22.85 -12.93 -6.51
CA PHE A 451 23.39 -11.59 -6.75
C PHE A 451 22.89 -10.58 -5.72
N PHE A 452 21.58 -10.55 -5.44
CA PHE A 452 20.96 -9.60 -4.51
C PHE A 452 19.55 -10.04 -4.09
N GLY A 453 18.95 -9.29 -3.17
CA GLY A 453 17.53 -9.42 -2.83
C GLY A 453 17.20 -10.70 -2.08
N ASP A 454 16.17 -11.40 -2.53
CA ASP A 454 15.66 -12.66 -1.96
C ASP A 454 16.43 -13.91 -2.43
N GLN A 455 17.30 -13.76 -3.41
CA GLN A 455 18.04 -14.86 -4.04
C GLN A 455 18.88 -15.69 -3.05
N PRO A 456 19.65 -15.09 -2.10
CA PRO A 456 20.38 -15.88 -1.11
C PRO A 456 19.46 -16.70 -0.21
N PHE A 457 18.28 -16.16 0.13
CA PHE A 457 17.30 -16.85 0.95
C PHE A 457 16.79 -18.11 0.24
N TRP A 458 16.38 -18.00 -1.03
CA TRP A 458 15.98 -19.17 -1.83
C TRP A 458 17.11 -20.18 -1.99
N GLY A 459 18.33 -19.70 -2.27
CA GLY A 459 19.54 -20.52 -2.28
C GLY A 459 19.66 -21.42 -1.06
N GLN A 460 19.52 -20.83 0.12
CA GLN A 460 19.58 -21.56 1.39
C GLN A 460 18.39 -22.50 1.60
N MET A 461 17.17 -22.13 1.19
CA MET A 461 16.00 -22.99 1.34
C MET A 461 16.11 -24.25 0.46
N ILE A 462 16.59 -24.09 -0.77
CA ILE A 462 16.89 -25.22 -1.66
C ILE A 462 17.93 -26.14 -1.06
N ALA A 463 19.08 -25.60 -0.64
CA ALA A 463 20.16 -26.39 -0.07
C ALA A 463 19.69 -27.18 1.16
N ARG A 464 18.95 -26.53 2.07
CA ARG A 464 18.37 -27.17 3.26
C ARG A 464 17.38 -28.28 2.94
N SER A 465 16.64 -28.17 1.84
CA SER A 465 15.72 -29.20 1.39
C SER A 465 16.40 -30.38 0.68
N GLY A 466 17.70 -30.26 0.36
CA GLY A 466 18.44 -31.26 -0.40
C GLY A 466 18.13 -31.27 -1.91
N ALA A 467 17.30 -30.34 -2.41
CA ALA A 467 16.96 -30.20 -3.83
C ALA A 467 18.03 -29.45 -4.65
N GLY A 468 19.17 -29.11 -4.05
CA GLY A 468 20.30 -28.47 -4.72
C GLY A 468 21.50 -28.31 -3.77
N PRO A 469 22.67 -27.92 -4.30
CA PRO A 469 23.86 -27.64 -3.49
C PRO A 469 23.74 -26.32 -2.74
N ASP A 470 24.70 -26.04 -1.85
CA ASP A 470 24.84 -24.73 -1.21
C ASP A 470 24.99 -23.62 -2.26
N PRO A 471 24.35 -22.45 -2.05
CA PRO A 471 24.41 -21.36 -3.02
C PRO A 471 25.83 -20.77 -3.11
N ILE A 472 26.26 -20.42 -4.32
CA ILE A 472 27.57 -19.78 -4.57
C ILE A 472 27.36 -18.27 -4.71
N PRO A 473 27.73 -17.43 -3.73
CA PRO A 473 27.66 -15.99 -3.90
C PRO A 473 28.36 -15.55 -5.18
N PHE A 474 27.73 -14.66 -5.97
CA PHE A 474 28.28 -14.27 -7.27
C PHE A 474 29.75 -13.79 -7.21
N LYS A 475 30.13 -13.10 -6.13
CA LYS A 475 31.50 -12.60 -5.94
C LYS A 475 32.56 -13.69 -5.75
N SER A 476 32.16 -14.87 -5.28
CA SER A 476 33.06 -16.02 -5.11
C SER A 476 32.92 -17.03 -6.26
N LEU A 477 32.14 -16.72 -7.30
CA LEU A 477 31.91 -17.61 -8.43
C LEU A 477 33.20 -17.84 -9.23
N THR A 478 33.57 -19.10 -9.38
CA THR A 478 34.66 -19.55 -10.26
C THR A 478 34.16 -20.67 -11.17
N ALA A 479 34.92 -21.00 -12.21
CA ALA A 479 34.55 -22.12 -13.08
C ALA A 479 34.60 -23.46 -12.31
N GLU A 480 35.54 -23.58 -11.39
CA GLU A 480 35.80 -24.78 -10.60
C GLU A 480 34.68 -25.06 -9.58
N ASN A 481 34.28 -24.05 -8.79
CA ASN A 481 33.21 -24.24 -7.80
C ASN A 481 31.82 -24.37 -8.44
N LEU A 482 31.60 -23.73 -9.59
CA LEU A 482 30.39 -23.92 -10.37
C LEU A 482 30.32 -25.36 -10.92
N ALA A 483 31.43 -25.88 -11.45
CA ALA A 483 31.49 -27.26 -11.93
C ALA A 483 31.31 -28.29 -10.80
N GLU A 484 31.87 -28.03 -9.63
CA GLU A 484 31.64 -28.85 -8.43
C GLU A 484 30.16 -28.84 -8.03
N SER A 485 29.52 -27.68 -7.98
CA SER A 485 28.10 -27.55 -7.64
C SER A 485 27.19 -28.23 -8.67
N ILE A 486 27.53 -28.16 -9.97
CA ILE A 486 26.84 -28.91 -11.02
C ILE A 486 27.00 -30.42 -10.77
N SER A 487 28.20 -30.87 -10.43
CA SER A 487 28.47 -32.29 -10.17
C SER A 487 27.67 -32.80 -8.97
N VAL A 488 27.58 -32.01 -7.89
CA VAL A 488 26.75 -32.31 -6.71
C VAL A 488 25.27 -32.37 -7.10
N ALA A 489 24.77 -31.43 -7.89
CA ALA A 489 23.39 -31.39 -8.34
C ALA A 489 23.00 -32.60 -9.22
N LEU A 490 23.97 -33.21 -9.90
CA LEU A 490 23.77 -34.40 -10.73
C LEU A 490 23.91 -35.72 -9.94
N THR A 491 24.18 -35.68 -8.64
CA THR A 491 24.20 -36.89 -7.81
C THR A 491 22.79 -37.49 -7.66
N PRO A 492 22.67 -38.84 -7.57
CA PRO A 492 21.37 -39.49 -7.46
C PRO A 492 20.53 -39.03 -6.26
N SER A 493 21.17 -38.73 -5.12
CA SER A 493 20.47 -38.28 -3.91
C SER A 493 19.79 -36.92 -4.10
N VAL A 494 20.45 -35.97 -4.77
CA VAL A 494 19.91 -34.63 -5.00
C VAL A 494 18.82 -34.67 -6.08
N GLN A 495 19.03 -35.44 -7.15
CA GLN A 495 18.03 -35.67 -8.19
C GLN A 495 16.74 -36.26 -7.62
N GLU A 496 16.87 -37.28 -6.75
CA GLU A 496 15.71 -37.92 -6.11
C GLU A 496 15.00 -36.99 -5.11
N ALA A 497 15.74 -36.16 -4.37
CA ALA A 497 15.15 -35.16 -3.47
C ALA A 497 14.34 -34.10 -4.25
N ALA A 498 14.90 -33.58 -5.35
CA ALA A 498 14.21 -32.62 -6.21
C ALA A 498 12.94 -33.24 -6.84
N LYS A 499 13.01 -34.52 -7.25
CA LYS A 499 11.87 -35.24 -7.81
C LYS A 499 10.75 -35.44 -6.79
N ARG A 500 11.06 -35.86 -5.56
CA ARG A 500 10.06 -36.00 -4.49
C ARG A 500 9.36 -34.67 -4.19
N MET A 501 10.12 -33.57 -4.14
CA MET A 501 9.52 -32.25 -3.93
C MET A 501 8.61 -31.83 -5.09
N ALA A 502 8.95 -32.19 -6.33
CA ALA A 502 8.09 -31.95 -7.48
C ALA A 502 6.77 -32.73 -7.42
N GLU A 503 6.81 -33.97 -6.90
CA GLU A 503 5.61 -34.79 -6.67
C GLU A 503 4.69 -34.11 -5.64
N ASP A 504 5.23 -33.60 -4.53
CA ASP A 504 4.45 -32.84 -3.54
C ASP A 504 3.85 -31.56 -4.15
N ILE A 505 4.63 -30.81 -4.95
CA ILE A 505 4.18 -29.58 -5.60
C ILE A 505 3.10 -29.84 -6.67
N ALA A 506 3.14 -30.98 -7.34
CA ALA A 506 2.21 -31.31 -8.42
C ALA A 506 0.75 -31.46 -7.92
N ASP A 507 0.57 -31.82 -6.65
CA ASP A 507 -0.74 -31.93 -6.00
C ASP A 507 -1.28 -30.59 -5.48
N GLU A 508 -0.48 -29.51 -5.54
CA GLU A 508 -0.86 -28.18 -5.08
C GLU A 508 -1.33 -27.28 -6.24
N ASN A 509 -2.37 -26.47 -5.97
CA ASN A 509 -2.80 -25.40 -6.87
C ASN A 509 -2.89 -24.07 -6.12
N GLY A 510 -1.77 -23.35 -6.08
CA GLY A 510 -1.66 -22.10 -5.33
C GLY A 510 -2.57 -20.98 -5.85
N ALA A 511 -2.89 -20.98 -7.14
CA ALA A 511 -3.80 -19.99 -7.72
C ALA A 511 -5.25 -20.19 -7.24
N GLU A 512 -5.72 -21.44 -7.22
CA GLU A 512 -7.05 -21.80 -6.73
C GLU A 512 -7.16 -21.63 -5.22
N ALA A 513 -6.15 -22.08 -4.47
CA ALA A 513 -6.09 -21.90 -3.03
C ALA A 513 -6.06 -20.41 -2.64
N MET A 514 -5.33 -19.55 -3.37
CA MET A 514 -5.36 -18.10 -3.16
C MET A 514 -6.74 -17.51 -3.46
N ALA A 515 -7.38 -17.88 -4.59
CA ALA A 515 -8.71 -17.39 -4.94
C ALA A 515 -9.77 -17.76 -3.88
N LYS A 516 -9.68 -18.97 -3.32
CA LYS A 516 -10.51 -19.42 -2.20
C LYS A 516 -10.23 -18.61 -0.92
N SER A 517 -8.96 -18.49 -0.55
CA SER A 517 -8.52 -17.68 0.61
C SER A 517 -9.04 -16.25 0.53
N PHE A 518 -8.93 -15.63 -0.65
CA PHE A 518 -9.45 -14.30 -0.91
C PHE A 518 -10.94 -14.21 -0.63
N GLN A 519 -11.76 -15.10 -1.18
CA GLN A 519 -13.21 -15.09 -0.96
C GLN A 519 -13.59 -15.25 0.51
N GLU A 520 -12.95 -16.19 1.21
CA GLU A 520 -13.20 -16.47 2.63
C GLU A 520 -12.86 -15.24 3.50
N GLN A 521 -11.76 -14.56 3.20
CA GLN A 521 -11.28 -13.43 3.99
C GLN A 521 -12.03 -12.12 3.72
N ILE A 522 -12.57 -11.92 2.50
CA ILE A 522 -13.40 -10.75 2.20
C ILE A 522 -14.87 -10.91 2.60
N GLY A 523 -15.34 -12.13 2.84
CA GLY A 523 -16.70 -12.41 3.31
C GLY A 523 -17.79 -11.98 2.32
N LEU A 524 -17.92 -12.70 1.20
CA LEU A 524 -18.76 -12.33 0.05
C LEU A 524 -20.24 -12.04 0.36
N ASP A 525 -20.82 -12.65 1.39
CA ASP A 525 -22.21 -12.40 1.81
C ASP A 525 -22.48 -10.91 2.10
N GLN A 526 -21.43 -10.16 2.45
CA GLN A 526 -21.58 -8.73 2.73
C GLN A 526 -21.84 -7.90 1.47
N PHE A 527 -21.53 -8.43 0.27
CA PHE A 527 -21.55 -7.68 -0.99
C PHE A 527 -22.92 -7.63 -1.69
N GLU A 528 -23.79 -8.59 -1.41
CA GLU A 528 -25.07 -8.75 -2.09
C GLU A 528 -26.12 -7.71 -1.67
N CYS A 529 -26.97 -7.32 -2.63
CA CYS A 529 -28.17 -6.53 -2.42
C CYS A 529 -29.31 -7.38 -1.86
N GLU A 530 -29.86 -6.99 -0.72
CA GLU A 530 -30.87 -7.76 0.01
C GLU A 530 -32.23 -7.84 -0.71
N ILE A 531 -32.50 -6.89 -1.62
CA ILE A 531 -33.74 -6.84 -2.41
C ILE A 531 -33.54 -7.43 -3.82
N CYS A 532 -32.31 -7.45 -4.32
CA CYS A 532 -31.99 -7.90 -5.68
C CYS A 532 -30.78 -8.85 -5.60
N PRO A 533 -31.02 -10.12 -5.24
CA PRO A 533 -29.97 -11.13 -5.17
C PRO A 533 -29.12 -11.18 -6.45
N GLY A 534 -27.83 -11.45 -6.30
CA GLY A 534 -26.85 -11.44 -7.40
C GLY A 534 -26.39 -10.05 -7.88
N ARG A 535 -26.94 -8.94 -7.34
CA ARG A 535 -26.43 -7.58 -7.64
C ARG A 535 -25.60 -7.03 -6.47
N LEU A 536 -24.55 -6.29 -6.82
CA LEU A 536 -23.69 -5.60 -5.86
C LEU A 536 -24.47 -4.51 -5.11
N ALA A 537 -24.49 -4.58 -3.78
CA ALA A 537 -24.99 -3.51 -2.93
C ALA A 537 -24.02 -2.33 -2.91
N THR A 538 -24.49 -1.13 -3.22
CA THR A 538 -23.64 0.09 -3.20
C THR A 538 -24.06 1.05 -2.10
N HIS A 539 -25.32 0.95 -1.65
CA HIS A 539 -25.92 1.86 -0.68
C HIS A 539 -26.50 1.11 0.51
N ARG A 540 -26.44 1.74 1.69
CA ARG A 540 -27.16 1.33 2.89
C ARG A 540 -28.26 2.34 3.15
N HIS A 541 -29.46 1.85 3.48
CA HIS A 541 -30.52 2.71 3.97
C HIS A 541 -30.33 3.00 5.46
N LYS A 542 -30.27 4.28 5.85
CA LYS A 542 -29.89 4.72 7.21
C LYS A 542 -30.85 4.23 8.30
N LYS A 543 -32.15 4.18 8.00
CA LYS A 543 -33.17 3.81 9.00
C LYS A 543 -33.25 2.30 9.23
N THR A 544 -33.22 1.51 8.15
CA THR A 544 -33.42 0.06 8.24
C THR A 544 -32.12 -0.73 8.23
N GLY A 545 -30.99 -0.10 7.86
CA GLY A 545 -29.71 -0.77 7.67
C GLY A 545 -29.62 -1.66 6.43
N THR A 546 -30.69 -1.74 5.62
CA THR A 546 -30.81 -2.59 4.43
C THR A 546 -29.76 -2.23 3.38
N ARG A 547 -29.14 -3.26 2.78
CA ARG A 547 -28.16 -3.12 1.71
C ARG A 547 -28.83 -3.16 0.34
N LEU A 548 -28.62 -2.13 -0.46
CA LEU A 548 -29.31 -1.88 -1.72
C LEU A 548 -28.31 -1.68 -2.86
N SER A 549 -28.60 -2.28 -4.00
CA SER A 549 -27.88 -2.03 -5.27
C SER A 549 -28.28 -0.68 -5.86
N GLY A 550 -27.48 -0.17 -6.79
CA GLY A 550 -27.81 1.06 -7.52
C GLY A 550 -29.16 0.97 -8.25
N LEU A 551 -29.48 -0.20 -8.83
CA LEU A 551 -30.78 -0.45 -9.46
C LEU A 551 -31.93 -0.39 -8.44
N ALA A 552 -31.79 -1.10 -7.31
CA ALA A 552 -32.81 -1.12 -6.27
C ALA A 552 -33.05 0.30 -5.72
N VAL A 553 -31.99 1.08 -5.51
CA VAL A 553 -32.07 2.48 -5.11
C VAL A 553 -32.83 3.29 -6.15
N ALA A 554 -32.47 3.20 -7.44
CA ALA A 554 -33.12 3.95 -8.51
C ALA A 554 -34.63 3.67 -8.55
N CYS A 555 -35.03 2.39 -8.50
CA CYS A 555 -36.44 2.00 -8.52
C CYS A 555 -37.21 2.48 -7.27
N LEU A 556 -36.61 2.38 -6.08
CA LEU A 556 -37.28 2.78 -4.82
C LEU A 556 -37.41 4.30 -4.71
N VAL A 557 -36.43 5.05 -5.20
CA VAL A 557 -36.48 6.52 -5.26
C VAL A 557 -37.50 6.98 -6.30
N ASP A 558 -37.52 6.38 -7.49
CA ASP A 558 -38.50 6.69 -8.55
C ASP A 558 -39.94 6.47 -8.07
N ARG A 559 -40.17 5.41 -7.29
CA ARG A 559 -41.47 5.11 -6.66
C ARG A 559 -41.78 5.93 -5.40
N GLY A 560 -40.88 6.83 -4.98
CA GLY A 560 -41.06 7.68 -3.80
C GLY A 560 -41.08 6.92 -2.47
N VAL A 561 -40.59 5.68 -2.43
CA VAL A 561 -40.57 4.83 -1.22
C VAL A 561 -39.46 5.26 -0.26
N ILE A 562 -38.32 5.69 -0.82
CA ILE A 562 -37.17 6.19 -0.06
C ILE A 562 -36.69 7.51 -0.65
N GLN A 563 -36.09 8.36 0.18
CA GLN A 563 -35.45 9.59 -0.30
C GLN A 563 -33.93 9.41 -0.43
N PRO A 564 -33.26 10.03 -1.42
CA PRO A 564 -31.80 9.96 -1.55
C PRO A 564 -31.04 10.40 -0.29
N ALA A 565 -31.61 11.32 0.50
CA ALA A 565 -31.02 11.77 1.76
C ALA A 565 -30.96 10.68 2.84
N GLU A 566 -31.79 9.64 2.73
CA GLU A 566 -31.86 8.50 3.65
C GLU A 566 -30.86 7.39 3.30
N LEU A 567 -30.10 7.57 2.23
CA LEU A 567 -29.08 6.62 1.78
C LEU A 567 -27.67 7.06 2.21
N GLU A 568 -26.81 6.08 2.41
CA GLU A 568 -25.37 6.27 2.58
C GLU A 568 -24.59 5.25 1.75
N LEU A 569 -23.40 5.62 1.30
CA LEU A 569 -22.51 4.70 0.56
C LEU A 569 -21.96 3.64 1.51
N ILE A 570 -21.96 2.39 1.08
CA ILE A 570 -21.41 1.29 1.88
C ILE A 570 -19.87 1.38 1.86
N ARG A 571 -19.28 1.40 3.05
CA ARG A 571 -17.87 1.05 3.25
C ARG A 571 -17.80 -0.41 3.68
N ARG A 572 -17.11 -1.24 2.91
CA ARG A 572 -16.97 -2.69 3.14
C ARG A 572 -15.99 -3.00 4.26
N LYS A 573 -14.87 -2.27 4.28
CA LYS A 573 -13.81 -2.42 5.27
C LYS A 573 -13.34 -1.04 5.69
N ASN A 574 -13.28 -0.81 7.00
CA ASN A 574 -12.65 0.38 7.56
C ASN A 574 -11.23 0.03 8.01
N TRP A 575 -10.26 0.72 7.43
CA TRP A 575 -8.85 0.62 7.78
C TRP A 575 -8.49 1.77 8.71
N TYR A 576 -8.08 1.45 9.93
CA TYR A 576 -7.71 2.42 10.95
C TYR A 576 -6.19 2.50 11.07
N VAL A 577 -5.55 3.19 10.12
CA VAL A 577 -4.08 3.24 10.04
C VAL A 577 -3.44 3.95 11.24
N ASP A 578 -4.13 4.93 11.81
CA ASP A 578 -3.74 5.61 13.04
C ASP A 578 -4.66 5.16 14.19
N GLU A 579 -4.29 4.09 14.88
CA GLU A 579 -4.93 3.75 16.16
C GLU A 579 -4.47 4.72 17.26
N GLY A 580 -3.46 5.55 16.97
CA GLY A 580 -2.88 6.50 17.92
C GLY A 580 -1.96 5.83 18.93
N ALA A 581 -1.52 6.58 19.94
CA ALA A 581 -0.55 6.05 20.89
C ALA A 581 -1.08 4.91 21.75
N GLU A 582 -0.28 3.85 21.90
CA GLU A 582 -0.57 2.72 22.79
C GLU A 582 -0.41 3.07 24.28
N HIS A 583 0.35 4.14 24.56
CA HIS A 583 0.64 4.60 25.92
C HIS A 583 0.73 6.14 25.95
N PRO A 584 0.34 6.83 27.04
CA PRO A 584 0.40 8.30 27.15
C PRO A 584 1.78 8.91 26.83
N LEU A 585 2.86 8.27 27.27
CA LEU A 585 4.24 8.68 26.96
C LEU A 585 4.59 8.57 25.46
N VAL A 586 4.08 7.53 24.77
CA VAL A 586 4.24 7.41 23.32
C VAL A 586 3.38 8.47 22.62
N GLY A 587 2.21 8.81 23.18
CA GLY A 587 1.36 9.90 22.73
C GLY A 587 2.03 11.26 22.83
N LEU A 588 2.77 11.48 23.91
CA LEU A 588 3.59 12.67 24.11
C LEU A 588 4.72 12.73 23.07
N ALA A 589 5.43 11.64 22.79
CA ALA A 589 6.48 11.63 21.76
C ALA A 589 5.91 11.87 20.35
N ALA A 590 4.81 11.20 20.00
CA ALA A 590 4.14 11.33 18.71
C ALA A 590 3.59 12.75 18.45
N ALA A 591 3.20 13.47 19.51
CA ALA A 591 2.76 14.85 19.43
C ALA A 591 3.84 15.82 18.91
N PHE A 592 5.12 15.52 19.14
CA PHE A 592 6.23 16.38 18.72
C PHE A 592 6.82 15.96 17.37
N THR A 593 6.85 14.65 17.05
CA THR A 593 7.47 14.15 15.81
C THR A 593 6.67 14.47 14.55
N GLY A 594 5.33 14.41 14.61
CA GLY A 594 4.45 14.69 13.47
C GLY A 594 4.61 16.11 12.91
N PRO A 595 4.41 17.17 13.73
CA PRO A 595 4.60 18.55 13.30
C PRO A 595 6.02 18.83 12.77
N MET A 596 7.05 18.25 13.38
CA MET A 596 8.43 18.39 12.88
C MET A 596 8.60 17.79 11.47
N GLY A 597 8.02 16.63 11.19
CA GLY A 597 8.02 16.02 9.86
C GLY A 597 7.29 16.85 8.81
N ASP A 598 6.18 17.49 9.19
CA ASP A 598 5.43 18.38 8.30
C ASP A 598 6.21 19.66 7.96
N VAL A 599 6.90 20.26 8.95
CA VAL A 599 7.82 21.38 8.71
C VAL A 599 8.93 20.95 7.76
N ALA A 600 9.55 19.79 7.98
CA ALA A 600 10.62 19.29 7.11
C ALA A 600 10.13 19.07 5.66
N THR A 601 8.94 18.50 5.48
CA THR A 601 8.33 18.28 4.16
C THR A 601 8.04 19.59 3.45
N ALA A 602 7.40 20.55 4.14
CA ALA A 602 7.11 21.88 3.59
C ALA A 602 8.39 22.62 3.18
N THR A 603 9.45 22.48 3.99
CA THR A 603 10.77 23.07 3.73
C THR A 603 11.44 22.42 2.52
N PHE A 604 11.34 21.10 2.38
CA PHE A 604 11.85 20.37 1.22
C PHE A 604 11.13 20.78 -0.06
N ASP A 605 9.79 20.78 -0.09
CA ASP A 605 8.99 21.19 -1.25
C ASP A 605 9.30 22.65 -1.65
N TYR A 606 9.47 23.55 -0.68
CA TYR A 606 9.91 24.93 -0.94
C TYR A 606 11.31 24.97 -1.56
N SER A 607 12.28 24.26 -0.98
CA SER A 607 13.65 24.19 -1.51
C SER A 607 13.71 23.59 -2.91
N HIS A 608 12.86 22.60 -3.19
CA HIS A 608 12.76 21.96 -4.49
C HIS A 608 12.16 22.89 -5.54
N ALA A 609 11.11 23.64 -5.18
CA ALA A 609 10.52 24.67 -6.04
C ALA A 609 11.51 25.79 -6.40
N LEU A 610 12.46 26.10 -5.50
CA LEU A 610 13.55 27.05 -5.77
C LEU A 610 14.62 26.47 -6.70
N ARG A 611 14.91 25.16 -6.61
CA ARG A 611 15.98 24.48 -7.37
C ARG A 611 15.57 24.06 -8.79
N TYR A 612 14.35 23.53 -8.95
CA TYR A 612 13.86 22.98 -10.22
C TYR A 612 12.79 23.89 -10.82
N ARG A 613 13.24 24.96 -11.49
CA ARG A 613 12.39 25.81 -12.32
C ARG A 613 12.08 25.08 -13.65
N PRO A 614 10.83 25.08 -14.16
CA PRO A 614 10.59 24.69 -15.55
C PRO A 614 11.30 25.69 -16.48
N LYS A 615 12.27 25.21 -17.28
CA LYS A 615 12.91 26.02 -18.33
C LYS A 615 11.84 26.36 -19.37
N HIS A 616 11.65 27.65 -19.64
CA HIS A 616 10.79 28.09 -20.73
C HIS A 616 11.41 27.64 -22.06
N THR A 617 10.82 26.63 -22.70
CA THR A 617 10.94 26.49 -24.15
C THR A 617 10.06 27.56 -24.79
N LYS A 618 10.63 28.35 -25.72
CA LYS A 618 9.84 29.15 -26.65
C LYS A 618 9.10 28.17 -27.55
N VAL A 619 7.90 27.76 -27.13
CA VAL A 619 6.93 27.15 -28.04
C VAL A 619 6.22 28.32 -28.72
N GLU A 620 6.31 28.38 -30.05
CA GLU A 620 5.49 29.28 -30.86
C GLU A 620 4.02 29.17 -30.45
N ASP A 621 3.35 30.31 -30.36
CA ASP A 621 1.95 30.44 -29.94
C ASP A 621 1.00 29.64 -30.85
N ARG A 622 0.86 28.33 -30.61
CA ARG A 622 -0.39 27.64 -30.90
C ARG A 622 -1.32 27.88 -29.71
N ARG A 623 -2.13 28.94 -29.84
CA ARG A 623 -3.26 29.22 -28.94
C ARG A 623 -4.10 27.95 -28.78
N PRO A 624 -4.30 27.42 -27.57
CA PRO A 624 -5.42 26.53 -27.30
C PRO A 624 -6.70 27.36 -27.49
N SER A 625 -7.61 26.89 -28.34
CA SER A 625 -8.89 27.54 -28.64
C SER A 625 -9.80 27.59 -27.41
N TRP A 626 -9.60 28.60 -26.57
CA TRP A 626 -10.65 29.11 -25.70
C TRP A 626 -11.52 30.03 -26.56
N ILE A 627 -12.66 29.53 -27.01
CA ILE A 627 -13.72 30.35 -27.61
C ILE A 627 -14.50 30.94 -26.44
N ASP A 628 -14.46 32.26 -26.30
CA ASP A 628 -15.33 33.02 -25.39
C ASP A 628 -16.71 33.14 -26.05
N PRO A 629 -17.79 32.55 -25.49
CA PRO A 629 -19.13 32.65 -26.07
C PRO A 629 -19.73 34.06 -25.99
N TRP A 630 -19.04 35.01 -25.33
CA TRP A 630 -19.51 36.38 -25.09
C TRP A 630 -18.50 37.46 -25.49
N ALA A 631 -17.47 37.11 -26.27
CA ALA A 631 -16.67 38.12 -26.94
C ALA A 631 -17.57 38.85 -27.95
N THR A 632 -17.95 40.08 -27.61
CA THR A 632 -18.64 41.00 -28.51
C THR A 632 -17.65 41.37 -29.60
N ASP A 633 -17.85 40.77 -30.77
CA ASP A 633 -17.16 41.12 -31.98
C ASP A 633 -17.64 42.51 -32.39
N ASN A 634 -16.84 43.54 -32.10
CA ASN A 634 -17.05 44.88 -32.65
C ASN A 634 -16.60 44.86 -34.11
N SER A 635 -17.43 44.29 -34.98
CA SER A 635 -17.43 44.59 -36.40
C SER A 635 -18.87 44.68 -36.93
N THR A 636 -19.05 45.69 -37.75
CA THR A 636 -20.29 46.39 -38.06
C THR A 636 -21.20 45.71 -39.09
N ASN A 637 -22.50 45.99 -38.94
CA ASN A 637 -23.60 46.01 -39.93
C ASN A 637 -24.31 44.69 -40.28
N GLY A 638 -25.53 44.54 -39.76
CA GLY A 638 -26.55 43.62 -40.28
C GLY A 638 -27.77 43.52 -39.36
N SER A 639 -28.94 43.84 -39.90
CA SER A 639 -30.21 44.09 -39.22
C SER A 639 -31.03 42.85 -38.83
N VAL A 640 -31.79 42.98 -37.73
CA VAL A 640 -33.07 42.32 -37.38
C VAL A 640 -33.04 40.83 -36.96
N GLY A 641 -33.67 40.56 -35.80
CA GLY A 641 -34.13 39.22 -35.43
C GLY A 641 -34.30 38.98 -33.92
N SER A 642 -35.21 39.70 -33.27
CA SER A 642 -35.64 39.41 -31.90
C SER A 642 -36.24 38.00 -31.79
N ASN A 643 -35.60 37.09 -31.06
CA ASN A 643 -36.25 35.92 -30.48
C ASN A 643 -35.69 35.69 -29.07
N VAL A 644 -36.36 36.32 -28.11
CA VAL A 644 -36.25 36.00 -26.68
C VAL A 644 -36.84 34.60 -26.49
N ALA A 645 -36.00 33.62 -26.21
CA ALA A 645 -36.45 32.26 -25.89
C ALA A 645 -37.09 32.21 -24.49
N SER A 646 -38.29 31.63 -24.43
CA SER A 646 -39.21 31.51 -23.29
C SER A 646 -38.68 30.58 -22.17
N PRO A 647 -39.06 30.77 -20.88
CA PRO A 647 -38.48 30.06 -19.73
C PRO A 647 -39.09 28.69 -19.40
N ASN A 648 -39.97 28.12 -20.23
CA ASN A 648 -40.76 26.93 -19.87
C ASN A 648 -40.38 25.65 -20.65
N ARG A 649 -39.16 25.15 -20.48
CA ARG A 649 -38.81 23.78 -20.92
C ARG A 649 -38.81 22.84 -19.70
N ARG A 650 -39.88 22.07 -19.50
CA ARG A 650 -39.87 20.93 -18.56
C ARG A 650 -38.93 19.85 -19.10
N ILE A 651 -37.88 19.52 -18.33
CA ILE A 651 -36.85 18.56 -18.72
C ILE A 651 -37.27 17.15 -18.29
N ASN A 652 -37.18 16.20 -19.22
CA ASN A 652 -37.58 14.81 -19.06
C ASN A 652 -36.38 13.97 -18.56
N PRO A 653 -36.54 12.95 -17.68
CA PRO A 653 -35.43 12.15 -17.14
C PRO A 653 -34.59 11.41 -18.20
N THR A 654 -35.14 11.23 -19.41
CA THR A 654 -34.49 10.61 -20.55
C THR A 654 -33.63 11.57 -21.39
N THR A 655 -33.55 12.86 -21.01
CA THR A 655 -32.89 13.92 -21.80
C THR A 655 -31.82 14.70 -21.03
N PHE A 656 -31.28 14.15 -19.93
CA PHE A 656 -30.19 14.78 -19.21
C PHE A 656 -28.93 14.86 -20.08
N SER A 657 -28.36 16.06 -20.23
CA SER A 657 -27.02 16.19 -20.81
C SER A 657 -25.95 15.70 -19.83
N THR A 658 -24.80 15.25 -20.33
CA THR A 658 -23.67 14.74 -19.53
C THR A 658 -23.29 15.71 -18.39
N ARG A 659 -23.30 17.02 -18.68
CA ARG A 659 -22.99 18.08 -17.72
C ARG A 659 -24.02 18.22 -16.60
N GLU A 660 -25.30 17.95 -16.88
CA GLU A 660 -26.37 18.00 -15.87
C GLU A 660 -26.33 16.77 -14.96
N MET A 661 -25.96 15.60 -15.50
CA MET A 661 -25.72 14.39 -14.70
C MET A 661 -24.54 14.56 -13.75
N GLU A 662 -23.44 15.18 -14.21
CA GLU A 662 -22.29 15.51 -13.37
C GLU A 662 -22.68 16.40 -12.18
N LEU A 663 -23.47 17.43 -12.43
CA LEU A 663 -23.88 18.39 -11.40
C LEU A 663 -24.84 17.76 -10.40
N TYR A 664 -25.71 16.85 -10.86
CA TYR A 664 -26.59 16.07 -10.01
C TYR A 664 -25.82 15.09 -9.12
N ALA A 665 -24.89 14.31 -9.70
CA ALA A 665 -24.01 13.40 -8.97
C ALA A 665 -23.15 14.13 -7.92
N HIS A 666 -22.62 15.30 -8.28
CA HIS A 666 -21.78 16.11 -7.38
C HIS A 666 -22.58 16.74 -6.24
N LYS A 667 -23.89 17.02 -6.43
CA LYS A 667 -24.82 17.47 -5.37
C LYS A 667 -25.25 16.32 -4.45
N ILE A 668 -25.52 15.13 -5.01
CA ILE A 668 -25.81 13.90 -4.22
C ILE A 668 -24.62 13.57 -3.32
N ALA A 669 -23.40 13.61 -3.86
CA ALA A 669 -22.16 13.33 -3.13
C ALA A 669 -21.88 14.32 -1.97
N ARG A 670 -22.50 15.50 -1.96
CA ARG A 670 -22.28 16.55 -0.96
C ARG A 670 -23.38 16.67 0.11
N ARG A 671 -24.36 15.76 0.14
CA ARG A 671 -25.48 15.74 1.12
C ARG A 671 -26.25 17.08 1.23
N SER A 672 -26.30 17.89 0.17
CA SER A 672 -26.83 19.27 0.24
C SER A 672 -28.20 19.48 -0.41
N LEU A 673 -29.03 18.44 -0.55
CA LEU A 673 -30.42 18.61 -0.99
C LEU A 673 -31.32 18.79 0.22
N LYS A 674 -31.46 20.04 0.68
CA LYS A 674 -32.61 20.45 1.47
C LYS A 674 -33.67 20.98 0.50
N THR A 675 -34.78 20.27 0.45
CA THR A 675 -36.07 20.65 -0.13
C THR A 675 -36.22 20.64 -1.65
N ASN A 676 -37.45 20.31 -2.05
CA ASN A 676 -37.86 19.68 -3.29
C ASN A 676 -38.39 20.68 -4.34
N ASN A 677 -37.84 21.90 -4.41
CA ASN A 677 -38.17 22.88 -5.45
C ASN A 677 -37.04 23.92 -5.52
N ALA A 678 -36.18 23.82 -6.53
CA ALA A 678 -35.30 24.93 -6.90
C ALA A 678 -35.15 24.90 -8.42
N ASP A 679 -35.61 25.97 -9.06
CA ASP A 679 -35.51 26.19 -10.49
C ASP A 679 -34.10 25.94 -11.03
N ILE A 680 -34.07 25.26 -12.17
CA ILE A 680 -32.92 24.75 -12.93
C ILE A 680 -32.06 25.90 -13.51
N ASP A 681 -32.53 27.16 -13.44
CA ASP A 681 -31.85 28.36 -13.98
C ASP A 681 -30.48 28.70 -13.35
N THR A 682 -30.04 27.98 -12.32
CA THR A 682 -28.71 28.17 -11.69
C THR A 682 -27.60 27.25 -12.25
N LEU A 683 -27.85 26.50 -13.33
CA LEU A 683 -26.93 25.48 -13.88
C LEU A 683 -25.75 26.00 -14.73
N ILE A 684 -25.58 27.31 -14.90
CA ILE A 684 -24.38 27.88 -15.56
C ILE A 684 -23.37 28.33 -14.50
N ARG A 685 -22.33 27.52 -14.28
CA ARG A 685 -21.21 27.89 -13.39
C ARG A 685 -20.45 29.08 -14.00
N GLN A 686 -20.73 30.30 -13.55
CA GLN A 686 -19.81 31.41 -13.79
C GLN A 686 -18.43 31.04 -13.22
N PRO A 687 -17.32 31.32 -13.93
CA PRO A 687 -15.99 31.01 -13.43
C PRO A 687 -15.83 31.60 -12.03
N SER A 688 -15.52 30.73 -11.07
CA SER A 688 -15.45 31.15 -9.68
C SER A 688 -14.36 32.20 -9.53
N LEU A 689 -14.46 33.07 -8.51
CA LEU A 689 -13.39 34.03 -8.23
C LEU A 689 -12.02 33.34 -8.11
N TYR A 690 -12.00 32.10 -7.64
CA TYR A 690 -10.81 31.26 -7.60
C TYR A 690 -10.28 30.91 -9.00
N ASP A 691 -11.14 30.52 -9.94
CA ASP A 691 -10.73 30.18 -11.31
C ASP A 691 -10.19 31.41 -12.06
N LYS A 692 -10.85 32.57 -11.88
CA LYS A 692 -10.40 33.86 -12.42
C LYS A 692 -9.05 34.28 -11.81
N GLN A 693 -8.87 34.13 -10.50
CA GLN A 693 -7.61 34.42 -9.82
C GLN A 693 -6.48 33.48 -10.25
N LYS A 694 -6.77 32.18 -10.39
CA LYS A 694 -5.81 31.17 -10.84
C LYS A 694 -5.32 31.46 -12.26
N ALA A 695 -6.24 31.79 -13.18
CA ALA A 695 -5.89 32.20 -14.54
C ALA A 695 -5.03 33.49 -14.55
N ALA A 696 -5.39 34.49 -13.72
CA ALA A 696 -4.61 35.72 -13.56
C ALA A 696 -3.22 35.47 -12.98
N TRP A 697 -3.06 34.52 -12.05
CA TRP A 697 -1.75 34.12 -11.51
C TRP A 697 -0.87 33.47 -12.58
N HIS A 698 -1.42 32.55 -13.38
CA HIS A 698 -0.68 31.94 -14.49
C HIS A 698 -0.33 32.95 -15.59
N ALA A 699 -1.15 33.98 -15.80
CA ALA A 699 -0.81 35.08 -16.70
C ALA A 699 0.34 35.95 -16.15
N ARG A 700 0.35 36.26 -14.84
CA ARG A 700 1.43 37.03 -14.19
C ARG A 700 2.74 36.26 -14.09
N GLU A 701 2.70 34.95 -13.88
CA GLU A 701 3.89 34.07 -13.92
C GLU A 701 4.55 34.05 -15.30
N ARG A 702 3.78 34.29 -16.38
CA ARG A 702 4.27 34.37 -17.76
C ARG A 702 4.75 35.77 -18.19
N GLY A 703 4.59 36.79 -17.33
CA GLY A 703 4.97 38.18 -17.63
C GLY A 703 6.43 38.52 -17.34
N ARG A 704 6.85 39.76 -17.68
CA ARG A 704 8.25 40.28 -17.50
C ARG A 704 8.82 40.11 -16.09
N ASN A 705 7.97 40.12 -15.05
CA ASN A 705 8.35 39.95 -13.63
C ASN A 705 7.97 38.57 -13.05
N GLY A 706 7.73 37.57 -13.90
CA GLY A 706 7.23 36.26 -13.50
C GLY A 706 8.12 35.54 -12.48
N GLN A 707 9.43 35.80 -12.48
CA GLN A 707 10.38 35.22 -11.52
C GLN A 707 10.13 35.72 -10.08
N LEU A 708 9.97 37.04 -9.91
CA LEU A 708 9.70 37.62 -8.60
C LEU A 708 8.33 37.14 -8.09
N PHE A 709 7.33 37.11 -8.98
CA PHE A 709 5.98 36.65 -8.63
C PHE A 709 5.94 35.16 -8.25
N TYR A 710 6.62 34.28 -9.00
CA TYR A 710 6.74 32.86 -8.67
C TYR A 710 7.42 32.65 -7.32
N LEU A 711 8.54 33.36 -7.08
CA LEU A 711 9.27 33.30 -5.82
C LEU A 711 8.37 33.72 -4.64
N THR A 712 7.73 34.90 -4.74
CA THR A 712 6.80 35.39 -3.71
C THR A 712 5.65 34.41 -3.47
N ARG A 713 5.14 33.75 -4.51
CA ARG A 713 4.06 32.77 -4.37
C ARG A 713 4.53 31.48 -3.71
N ALA A 714 5.70 30.97 -4.08
CA ALA A 714 6.30 29.77 -3.47
C ALA A 714 6.57 30.02 -1.98
N THR A 715 7.15 31.18 -1.63
CA THR A 715 7.38 31.61 -0.24
C THR A 715 6.06 31.79 0.52
N GLY A 716 5.04 32.40 -0.11
CA GLY A 716 3.72 32.56 0.48
C GLY A 716 3.03 31.21 0.76
N ARG A 717 3.14 30.23 -0.15
CA ARG A 717 2.67 28.86 0.09
C ARG A 717 3.39 28.21 1.26
N TYR A 718 4.71 28.33 1.32
CA TYR A 718 5.51 27.80 2.43
C TYR A 718 5.10 28.39 3.78
N ALA A 719 4.91 29.72 3.85
CA ALA A 719 4.44 30.40 5.06
C ALA A 719 3.05 29.90 5.51
N VAL A 720 2.11 29.76 4.56
CA VAL A 720 0.77 29.22 4.84
C VAL A 720 0.84 27.78 5.37
N GLU A 721 1.71 26.92 4.81
CA GLU A 721 1.89 25.56 5.31
C GLU A 721 2.50 25.55 6.72
N LEU A 722 3.50 26.39 7.01
CA LEU A 722 4.06 26.51 8.36
C LEU A 722 3.03 27.00 9.39
N THR A 723 2.19 27.97 9.02
CA THR A 723 1.10 28.44 9.89
C THR A 723 0.11 27.30 10.17
N LYS A 724 -0.28 26.51 9.17
CA LYS A 724 -1.14 25.34 9.38
C LYS A 724 -0.51 24.33 10.33
N VAL A 725 0.80 24.09 10.25
CA VAL A 725 1.50 23.18 11.16
C VAL A 725 1.50 23.72 12.60
N GLY A 726 1.79 25.01 12.79
CA GLY A 726 1.76 25.65 14.11
C GLY A 726 0.38 25.58 14.77
N LEU A 727 -0.68 25.72 13.98
CA LEU A 727 -2.07 25.61 14.45
C LEU A 727 -2.49 24.16 14.76
N LYS A 728 -1.99 23.18 14.00
CA LYS A 728 -2.27 21.75 14.23
C LYS A 728 -1.56 21.16 15.43
N ALA A 729 -0.39 21.68 15.82
CA ALA A 729 0.46 21.08 16.83
C ALA A 729 -0.22 20.90 18.21
N PRO A 730 -0.95 21.89 18.77
CA PRO A 730 -1.68 21.70 20.03
C PRO A 730 -2.80 20.65 19.93
N VAL A 731 -3.51 20.59 18.80
CA VAL A 731 -4.58 19.61 18.57
C VAL A 731 -3.99 18.20 18.50
N ALA A 732 -2.91 18.02 17.73
CA ALA A 732 -2.19 16.76 17.63
C ALA A 732 -1.63 16.31 19.00
N PHE A 733 -1.17 17.24 19.84
CA PHE A 733 -0.69 16.95 21.19
C PHE A 733 -1.77 16.32 22.07
N PHE A 734 -2.92 16.98 22.20
CA PHE A 734 -4.00 16.45 23.02
C PHE A 734 -4.63 15.19 22.43
N TYR A 735 -4.75 15.12 21.11
CA TYR A 735 -5.27 13.94 20.42
C TYR A 735 -4.39 12.70 20.67
N ASN A 736 -3.07 12.82 20.49
CA ASN A 736 -2.15 11.70 20.66
C ASN A 736 -2.02 11.24 22.12
N ILE A 737 -2.03 12.17 23.09
CA ILE A 737 -2.01 11.81 24.52
C ILE A 737 -3.33 11.14 24.93
N ALA A 738 -4.48 11.65 24.46
CA ALA A 738 -5.78 11.05 24.73
C ALA A 738 -5.88 9.64 24.11
N ASN A 739 -5.33 9.43 22.91
CA ASN A 739 -5.21 8.09 22.33
C ASN A 739 -4.31 7.20 23.20
N GLY A 740 -3.20 7.75 23.69
CA GLY A 740 -2.32 7.11 24.67
C GLY A 740 -3.08 6.55 25.86
N PHE A 741 -3.96 7.33 26.48
CA PHE A 741 -4.78 6.86 27.61
C PHE A 741 -5.89 5.90 27.19
N HIS A 742 -6.52 6.12 26.03
CA HIS A 742 -7.60 5.29 25.48
C HIS A 742 -7.13 3.87 25.14
N ASN A 743 -5.96 3.73 24.53
CA ASN A 743 -5.43 2.44 24.07
C ASN A 743 -4.61 1.72 25.16
N TYR A 744 -4.19 2.43 26.21
CA TYR A 744 -3.38 1.83 27.28
C TYR A 744 -4.03 0.62 28.00
N PRO A 745 -5.36 0.54 28.21
CA PRO A 745 -6.00 -0.66 28.74
C PRO A 745 -5.81 -1.91 27.85
N SER A 746 -5.87 -1.77 26.51
CA SER A 746 -5.66 -2.88 25.58
C SER A 746 -4.18 -3.25 25.47
N CYS A 747 -3.29 -2.25 25.39
CA CYS A 747 -1.87 -2.46 25.10
C CYS A 747 -1.00 -2.68 26.35
N GLY A 748 -1.44 -2.19 27.52
CA GLY A 748 -0.62 -2.11 28.73
C GLY A 748 -0.65 -3.35 29.63
N TYR A 749 -1.82 -3.73 30.15
CA TYR A 749 -1.87 -4.69 31.27
C TYR A 749 -3.12 -5.58 31.36
N ALA A 750 -4.15 -5.39 30.52
CA ALA A 750 -5.44 -6.03 30.77
C ALA A 750 -5.97 -6.94 29.66
N GLY A 751 -5.48 -6.87 28.42
CA GLY A 751 -6.11 -7.62 27.31
C GLY A 751 -7.60 -7.29 27.18
N VAL A 752 -8.00 -6.10 27.64
CA VAL A 752 -9.36 -5.59 27.58
C VAL A 752 -9.55 -5.04 26.18
N GLU A 753 -10.55 -5.55 25.46
CA GLU A 753 -10.93 -5.00 24.17
C GLU A 753 -11.42 -3.57 24.38
N VAL A 754 -10.59 -2.60 23.96
CA VAL A 754 -10.97 -1.19 23.94
C VAL A 754 -11.85 -0.98 22.71
N ARG A 755 -12.95 -0.27 22.92
CA ARG A 755 -13.90 0.07 21.87
C ARG A 755 -13.21 0.91 20.79
N ARG A 756 -13.34 0.48 19.53
CA ARG A 756 -12.87 1.26 18.38
C ARG A 756 -13.78 2.46 18.18
N ARG A 757 -13.18 3.64 18.01
CA ARG A 757 -13.90 4.90 17.85
C ARG A 757 -14.66 4.95 16.54
N ASP A 758 -15.80 5.62 16.56
CA ASP A 758 -16.52 5.99 15.35
C ASP A 758 -15.68 6.97 14.52
N GLN A 759 -15.73 6.82 13.20
CA GLN A 759 -14.98 7.68 12.27
C GLN A 759 -15.52 9.12 12.34
N ILE A 760 -14.63 10.08 12.58
CA ILE A 760 -14.98 11.51 12.64
C ILE A 760 -14.87 12.09 11.23
N ILE A 761 -16.00 12.42 10.61
CA ILE A 761 -16.07 12.85 9.20
C ILE A 761 -16.29 14.37 9.11
N ASP A 762 -17.13 14.89 9.99
CA ASP A 762 -17.54 16.30 10.09
C ASP A 762 -17.72 16.73 11.56
N PHE A 763 -18.09 17.99 11.77
CA PHE A 763 -18.23 18.56 13.12
C PHE A 763 -19.31 17.86 13.95
N GLU A 764 -20.44 17.52 13.30
CA GLU A 764 -21.58 16.90 13.94
C GLU A 764 -21.26 15.46 14.35
N THR A 765 -20.71 14.67 13.43
CA THR A 765 -20.21 13.31 13.72
C THR A 765 -19.07 13.32 14.72
N GLY A 766 -18.22 14.35 14.72
CA GLY A 766 -17.17 14.54 15.72
C GLY A 766 -17.70 14.80 17.13
N LEU A 767 -18.72 15.64 17.26
CA LEU A 767 -19.39 15.88 18.56
C LEU A 767 -20.15 14.65 19.04
N VAL A 768 -20.85 13.96 18.14
CA VAL A 768 -21.57 12.72 18.46
C VAL A 768 -20.59 11.64 18.89
N ALA A 769 -19.49 11.43 18.15
CA ALA A 769 -18.44 10.49 18.53
C ALA A 769 -17.82 10.88 19.87
N ALA A 770 -17.52 12.16 20.11
CA ALA A 770 -16.95 12.61 21.38
C ALA A 770 -17.91 12.41 22.57
N ALA A 771 -19.20 12.69 22.40
CA ALA A 771 -20.22 12.49 23.44
C ALA A 771 -20.49 11.00 23.70
N LYS A 772 -20.51 10.19 22.63
CA LYS A 772 -20.65 8.74 22.70
C LYS A 772 -19.44 8.11 23.38
N GLU A 773 -18.22 8.47 23.00
CA GLU A 773 -16.99 8.04 23.68
C GLU A 773 -16.92 8.52 25.13
N PHE A 774 -17.42 9.72 25.43
CA PHE A 774 -17.50 10.22 26.81
C PHE A 774 -18.41 9.35 27.67
N THR A 775 -19.63 9.08 27.22
CA THR A 775 -20.60 8.27 27.96
C THR A 775 -20.16 6.82 28.09
N LEU A 776 -19.63 6.24 27.01
CA LEU A 776 -19.14 4.87 26.97
C LEU A 776 -17.84 4.70 27.76
N GLY A 777 -16.93 5.67 27.74
CA GLY A 777 -15.69 5.64 28.51
C GLY A 777 -15.95 5.70 30.03
N ILE A 778 -16.93 6.51 30.47
CA ILE A 778 -17.39 6.51 31.87
C ILE A 778 -18.01 5.15 32.20
N TRP A 779 -18.91 4.65 31.36
CA TRP A 779 -19.53 3.34 31.56
C TRP A 779 -18.48 2.22 31.66
N ASP A 780 -17.49 2.19 30.78
CA ASP A 780 -16.43 1.18 30.75
C ASP A 780 -15.48 1.31 31.95
N ALA A 781 -15.24 2.54 32.45
CA ALA A 781 -14.48 2.76 33.68
C ALA A 781 -15.17 2.13 34.90
N PHE A 782 -16.47 2.38 35.08
CA PHE A 782 -17.21 1.87 36.25
C PHE A 782 -17.62 0.40 36.09
N SER A 783 -18.11 0.00 34.92
CA SER A 783 -18.49 -1.39 34.66
C SER A 783 -17.27 -2.33 34.67
N GLY A 784 -16.10 -1.86 34.23
CA GLY A 784 -14.85 -2.62 34.25
C GLY A 784 -14.40 -3.03 35.66
N VAL A 785 -14.73 -2.26 36.70
CA VAL A 785 -14.45 -2.59 38.11
C VAL A 785 -15.24 -3.82 38.58
N ILE A 786 -16.37 -4.13 37.95
CA ILE A 786 -17.25 -5.25 38.33
C ILE A 786 -17.13 -6.42 37.34
N ILE A 787 -17.17 -6.12 36.04
CA ILE A 787 -17.18 -7.11 34.95
C ILE A 787 -15.85 -7.87 34.88
N LEU A 788 -14.71 -7.19 35.05
CA LEU A 788 -13.39 -7.82 34.88
C LEU A 788 -13.06 -8.82 36.02
N PRO A 789 -13.35 -8.53 37.31
CA PRO A 789 -13.30 -9.53 38.38
C PRO A 789 -14.22 -10.72 38.11
N TYR A 790 -15.48 -10.48 37.75
CA TYR A 790 -16.45 -11.54 37.47
C TYR A 790 -15.99 -12.45 36.33
N LYS A 791 -15.57 -11.87 35.20
CA LYS A 791 -15.08 -12.60 34.02
C LYS A 791 -13.81 -13.39 34.33
N SER A 792 -12.87 -12.80 35.08
CA SER A 792 -11.63 -13.49 35.46
C SER A 792 -11.87 -14.63 36.46
N VAL A 793 -12.87 -14.51 37.34
CA VAL A 793 -13.29 -15.62 38.21
C VAL A 793 -13.98 -16.73 37.41
N HIS A 794 -14.74 -16.40 36.37
CA HIS A 794 -15.38 -17.39 35.52
C HIS A 794 -14.37 -18.16 34.64
N GLU A 795 -13.31 -17.48 34.17
CA GLU A 795 -12.27 -18.07 33.32
C GLU A 795 -11.19 -18.84 34.11
N GLU A 796 -10.75 -18.32 35.27
CA GLU A 796 -9.59 -18.84 36.02
C GLU A 796 -9.95 -19.32 37.45
N GLY A 797 -11.24 -19.34 37.82
CA GLY A 797 -11.71 -19.68 39.17
C GLY A 797 -11.30 -18.65 40.23
N ALA A 798 -11.28 -19.04 41.50
CA ALA A 798 -10.95 -18.14 42.61
C ALA A 798 -9.54 -17.49 42.49
N LYS A 799 -8.61 -18.12 41.76
CA LYS A 799 -7.27 -17.57 41.48
C LYS A 799 -7.31 -16.36 40.54
N GLY A 800 -8.36 -16.21 39.72
CA GLY A 800 -8.56 -15.08 38.80
C GLY A 800 -9.08 -13.80 39.46
N LEU A 801 -9.58 -13.85 40.70
CA LEU A 801 -10.19 -12.68 41.36
C LEU A 801 -9.19 -11.53 41.56
N GLY A 802 -7.99 -11.82 42.08
CA GLY A 802 -6.96 -10.79 42.30
C GLY A 802 -6.49 -10.14 41.00
N LYS A 803 -6.38 -10.94 39.93
CA LYS A 803 -6.04 -10.48 38.58
C LYS A 803 -7.15 -9.61 37.98
N GLY A 804 -8.41 -9.99 38.17
CA GLY A 804 -9.57 -9.23 37.71
C GLY A 804 -9.77 -7.91 38.46
N VAL A 805 -9.56 -7.88 39.79
CA VAL A 805 -9.59 -6.65 40.60
C VAL A 805 -8.45 -5.70 40.18
N TRP A 806 -7.24 -6.22 39.99
CA TRP A 806 -6.12 -5.44 39.48
C TRP A 806 -6.40 -4.82 38.10
N ARG A 807 -6.96 -5.61 37.18
CA ARG A 807 -7.36 -5.14 35.84
C ARG A 807 -8.47 -4.09 35.91
N GLY A 808 -9.49 -4.29 36.75
CA GLY A 808 -10.59 -3.35 36.97
C GLY A 808 -10.11 -2.00 37.53
N SER A 809 -9.28 -2.02 38.57
CA SER A 809 -8.76 -0.80 39.21
C SER A 809 -7.87 0.01 38.28
N LYS A 810 -6.95 -0.61 37.54
CA LYS A 810 -6.15 0.14 36.56
C LYS A 810 -6.99 0.59 35.35
N GLY A 811 -7.95 -0.23 34.90
CA GLY A 811 -8.88 0.10 33.83
C GLY A 811 -9.68 1.37 34.14
N PHE A 812 -10.14 1.48 35.37
CA PHE A 812 -10.79 2.68 35.91
C PHE A 812 -9.92 3.93 35.75
N PHE A 813 -8.68 3.93 36.23
CA PHE A 813 -7.79 5.10 36.14
C PHE A 813 -7.33 5.46 34.72
N SER A 814 -7.23 4.49 33.83
CA SER A 814 -6.83 4.74 32.43
C SER A 814 -7.99 5.27 31.58
N ASN A 815 -9.19 4.70 31.74
CA ASN A 815 -10.41 5.23 31.14
C ASN A 815 -10.79 6.61 31.70
N LEU A 816 -10.51 6.87 32.99
CA LEU A 816 -10.54 8.22 33.59
C LEU A 816 -9.34 9.08 33.21
N GLY A 817 -8.20 8.55 32.77
CA GLY A 817 -7.07 9.36 32.29
C GLY A 817 -7.36 10.03 30.95
N ALA A 818 -8.20 9.38 30.12
CA ALA A 818 -8.75 9.95 28.90
C ALA A 818 -9.74 11.13 29.14
N TRP A 819 -10.11 11.38 30.40
CA TRP A 819 -11.03 12.44 30.85
C TRP A 819 -10.43 13.84 30.91
N ALA A 820 -9.11 13.98 31.17
CA ALA A 820 -8.49 15.27 31.48
C ALA A 820 -8.80 16.30 30.37
N PRO A 821 -9.60 17.35 30.64
CA PRO A 821 -10.05 18.25 29.60
C PRO A 821 -8.93 19.24 29.29
N PRO A 822 -8.54 19.45 28.02
CA PRO A 822 -7.81 20.64 27.67
C PRO A 822 -8.79 21.73 27.24
N PRO A 823 -8.53 23.00 27.59
CA PRO A 823 -9.25 24.16 27.05
C PRO A 823 -9.15 24.28 25.51
N GLY A 824 -8.34 23.43 24.86
CA GLY A 824 -8.17 23.36 23.41
C GLY A 824 -9.30 22.67 22.63
N ARG A 825 -10.27 22.00 23.29
CA ARG A 825 -11.42 21.43 22.54
C ARG A 825 -12.24 22.52 21.85
N LEU A 826 -12.32 23.73 22.41
CA LEU A 826 -13.00 24.87 21.76
C LEU A 826 -12.15 25.50 20.62
N CYS A 827 -10.82 25.49 20.72
CA CYS A 827 -9.93 26.11 19.73
C CYS A 827 -9.80 25.30 18.44
N GLY A 828 -9.76 23.96 18.50
CA GLY A 828 -9.84 23.12 17.30
C GLY A 828 -11.20 23.22 16.57
N LEU A 829 -12.26 23.59 17.32
CA LEU A 829 -13.62 23.78 16.80
C LEU A 829 -13.84 25.17 16.18
N LEU A 830 -13.10 26.20 16.60
CA LEU A 830 -13.10 27.53 15.96
C LEU A 830 -12.32 27.55 14.64
N GLU A 831 -11.40 26.61 14.44
CA GLU A 831 -10.47 26.61 13.32
C GLU A 831 -11.07 26.05 12.02
N ARG A 832 -12.06 25.14 12.08
CA ARG A 832 -12.85 24.78 10.88
C ARG A 832 -13.77 25.92 10.41
N ARG A 833 -14.14 26.86 11.28
CA ARG A 833 -14.90 28.06 10.88
C ARG A 833 -13.98 29.16 10.31
N ARG A 834 -12.73 29.28 10.78
CA ARG A 834 -11.77 30.27 10.25
C ARG A 834 -11.00 29.83 9.01
N LEU A 835 -10.76 28.53 8.81
CA LEU A 835 -10.11 28.01 7.59
C LEU A 835 -11.09 27.40 6.57
N GLY A 836 -12.39 27.36 6.89
CA GLY A 836 -13.50 27.09 5.96
C GLY A 836 -14.23 28.35 5.46
N GLY A 837 -13.77 29.54 5.85
CA GLY A 837 -14.37 30.83 5.48
C GLY A 837 -13.78 31.44 4.21
N SER A 838 -13.94 30.79 3.06
CA SER A 838 -13.96 31.49 1.76
C SER A 838 -14.65 30.62 0.71
N GLN A 839 -15.95 30.38 0.91
CA GLN A 839 -16.95 30.63 -0.12
C GLN A 839 -18.33 30.69 0.56
N TYR A 840 -18.95 31.87 0.44
CA TYR A 840 -20.29 32.26 0.90
C TYR A 840 -20.54 32.38 2.41
N SER A 841 -20.40 33.62 2.92
CA SER A 841 -21.46 34.18 3.76
C SER A 841 -21.82 35.57 3.24
N GLU A 842 -23.13 35.81 3.10
CA GLU A 842 -23.70 37.10 2.77
C GLU A 842 -23.34 38.15 3.83
N ARG A 843 -23.14 39.39 3.38
CA ARG A 843 -22.93 40.57 4.25
C ARG A 843 -24.24 40.94 4.96
N PRO A 844 -24.19 41.72 6.05
CA PRO A 844 -24.29 43.18 5.84
C PRO A 844 -23.37 44.08 6.70
N ARG A 845 -22.97 45.18 6.05
CA ARG A 845 -22.75 46.58 6.50
C ARG A 845 -21.60 46.95 7.46
N SER A 846 -20.66 47.70 6.87
CA SER A 846 -19.92 48.90 7.35
C SER A 846 -19.64 49.05 8.85
N TRP A 847 -18.36 49.24 9.24
CA TRP A 847 -17.83 50.45 9.88
C TRP A 847 -16.29 50.42 9.87
N VAL A 848 -15.72 51.61 9.78
CA VAL A 848 -14.29 51.97 9.63
C VAL A 848 -13.49 51.59 10.88
N ILE A 849 -12.28 51.05 10.72
CA ILE A 849 -11.33 50.83 11.83
C ILE A 849 -10.28 51.95 11.81
N SER A 850 -10.30 52.80 12.84
CA SER A 850 -9.20 53.68 13.23
C SER A 850 -8.55 53.13 14.50
N HIS A 851 -7.23 52.93 14.41
CA HIS A 851 -6.17 52.90 15.42
C HIS A 851 -6.47 52.73 16.94
N THR A 852 -5.56 51.97 17.56
CA THR A 852 -4.87 52.18 18.86
C THR A 852 -5.39 51.57 20.19
N PHE A 853 -4.44 50.94 20.92
CA PHE A 853 -4.33 50.72 22.40
C PHE A 853 -5.42 49.83 23.06
N VAL A 854 -5.23 49.09 24.16
CA VAL A 854 -4.10 48.53 24.91
C VAL A 854 -4.70 47.47 25.86
N PHE A 855 -3.90 46.53 26.33
CA PHE A 855 -4.26 45.61 27.42
C PHE A 855 -4.49 46.36 28.74
N THR A 856 -5.66 46.18 29.36
CA THR A 856 -5.79 46.21 30.82
C THR A 856 -6.84 45.19 31.27
N THR A 857 -6.35 44.23 32.06
CA THR A 857 -7.10 43.41 33.01
C THR A 857 -7.83 44.28 34.01
N ASP A 858 -9.09 43.98 34.31
CA ASP A 858 -9.61 44.22 35.66
C ASP A 858 -10.67 43.20 36.07
N ILE A 859 -10.62 42.90 37.36
CA ILE A 859 -11.26 41.82 38.11
C ILE A 859 -12.58 42.32 38.73
N ASN A 860 -13.51 41.38 38.97
CA ASN A 860 -14.79 41.47 39.70
C ASN A 860 -16.04 41.68 38.84
N LEU A 861 -16.87 40.63 38.72
CA LEU A 861 -18.03 40.48 39.61
C LEU A 861 -18.65 39.08 39.48
N VAL A 862 -18.66 38.39 40.61
CA VAL A 862 -19.44 37.18 40.92
C VAL A 862 -20.84 37.63 41.37
N ARG A 863 -21.85 36.75 41.17
CA ARG A 863 -23.31 36.84 41.48
C ARG A 863 -24.10 37.10 40.19
N GLU A 864 -25.05 36.29 39.75
CA GLU A 864 -26.05 35.45 40.41
C GLU A 864 -26.56 34.38 39.42
N TYR A 865 -27.42 33.48 39.90
CA TYR A 865 -28.23 32.46 39.21
C TYR A 865 -27.85 31.00 39.49
N HIS A 866 -28.20 30.59 40.70
CA HIS A 866 -28.69 29.25 41.00
C HIS A 866 -30.15 29.35 41.50
N SER A 867 -30.90 28.26 41.32
CA SER A 867 -32.35 28.03 41.56
C SER A 867 -33.22 28.43 40.35
N THR A 868 -34.10 27.59 39.79
CA THR A 868 -34.75 26.37 40.28
C THR A 868 -35.37 25.60 39.09
N PHE A 869 -35.50 24.27 39.23
CA PHE A 869 -36.08 23.23 38.35
C PHE A 869 -35.16 22.52 37.34
#